data_AF-A0A072UEX7-F1
#
_entry.id   AF-A0A072UEX7-F1
#
_cell.length_a   1.000
_cell.length_b   1.000
_cell.length_c   1.000
_cell.angle_alpha   90.00
_cell.angle_beta   90.00
_cell.angle_gamma   90.00
#
_symmetry.space_group_name_H-M   'P 1'
#
loop_
_entity.id
_entity.type
_entity.pdbx_description
1 polymer ?
#
loop_
_entity_poly.entity_id
_entity_poly.type
_entity_poly.pdbx_seq_one_letter_code
_entity_poly.pdbx_strand_id
1 'polypeptide(L)'
;MANYEGQVSSGSTDVRTGKMIFEPILNDGVFRFDCSLNDRDAAYPSISFVNSKDRETPITGTHKVPSYTPTFECLLEQQVVQLELPVGTSLYGTGEVSGQLERTGKRVFTWNTDAWGYGPGTSSLYQSHPWVLAVLPNGEALGILADTTRRCEIDLRKESTIRFIAPSSYPVITFGPFASPTEVLISLSKAIGTVFMPPKWSLGYQQCRWSYLSDQRVLEVAKTFREKSIPCDVIWMDIDYMDGFRCFTFDKERFRDPKSLVESLHYSGFKGIWMLDPGIKQEKGYFVYDSGSENDVWVQKADGTAFVGDVWPGPCVFPDYTQSKVRAWWANLVKDFVSNGVDGIWNDMNEPAVFKAVTKTMPESNVHRGDGELGGCQNHSFYHNVYGLLMARSTYEGMKLANENRRPFVLTRAGFSGSQRYAATWTGDNLSTWEHLHMSISMVLQLGLSGQPLSGPDIGGFAGNATPRLFGRWMGVGSLFPFCRGHSEAGTTDHEPWSFGEECEEVCRLALKRRYRLIPLIYTLFYFAHTKGIPVATPTFFADPTDPSLRKLENSFLLGPVLVYASTTRNQGLDKLEVTLPKGIWLGFDFGDAHPDLPALYLKGGSIIPAGLPLQHVGEANPSDELTLLVALDESGKAEGFLFEDDGDGYEFTRGNYLLTHYSAQLQSTAVTVSVHRTEGSWKRPKRRLHIQLLLGGGAMLDTWGVDGEVLHVNLPSEEEVSKLVSTSEKQYKERLEKAIQIPDVEDEVSGPKGMELSRTPIELKSSDWLLKVVPWIGGRIISMIHFPSGTQWLHGRIEISGYEEYSGTEYRSAGCSEEYSIINRELGHAGEEESVLLEGDIGGGLVLQRQICFPKNAANIIQINSSIIARNVGAGSGGFSRLVCLRIHPTFNLLHPSESFVSFTSINGSMHEVFPDGGEQIFEGHLIPDGEWKLVDKCLGLALVNRFNVTEVSKCLVHWDFGTVNLELWSESRPVSEQSPIQISHQYEVIRIP
;
A
#
# COMPACT_ATOMS: atom_id res chain seq x y z
N MET A 1 14.39 -26.81 53.37
CA MET A 1 13.54 -27.48 54.38
C MET A 1 12.58 -26.42 54.91
N ALA A 2 11.26 -26.49 54.86
CA ALA A 2 10.34 -27.54 54.45
C ALA A 2 8.98 -26.90 54.08
N ASN A 3 8.24 -27.58 53.21
CA ASN A 3 6.79 -27.52 52.94
C ASN A 3 6.22 -26.35 52.13
N TYR A 4 6.43 -26.41 50.82
CA TYR A 4 5.44 -26.00 49.81
C TYR A 4 4.80 -27.30 49.27
N GLU A 5 3.68 -27.73 49.84
CA GLU A 5 2.82 -28.75 49.24
C GLU A 5 1.86 -28.06 48.27
N GLY A 6 1.96 -28.46 47.01
CA GLY A 6 1.15 -27.93 45.92
C GLY A 6 -0.31 -28.35 46.05
N GLN A 7 -1.19 -27.36 45.96
CA GLN A 7 -2.47 -27.55 45.30
C GLN A 7 -2.25 -27.34 43.81
N VAL A 8 -2.08 -28.45 43.09
CA VAL A 8 -2.33 -28.51 41.65
C VAL A 8 -3.83 -28.29 41.48
N SER A 9 -4.23 -27.04 41.21
CA SER A 9 -5.55 -26.79 40.64
C SER A 9 -5.53 -27.37 39.23
N SER A 10 -6.28 -28.44 39.01
CA SER A 10 -6.68 -28.89 37.67
C SER A 10 -7.38 -27.73 36.97
N GLY A 11 -6.64 -26.94 36.20
CA GLY A 11 -7.19 -25.81 35.45
C GLY A 11 -8.06 -26.36 34.32
N SER A 12 -9.37 -26.32 34.49
CA SER A 12 -10.25 -26.20 33.33
C SER A 12 -9.83 -24.93 32.61
N THR A 13 -9.44 -25.05 31.34
CA THR A 13 -9.35 -23.90 30.44
C THR A 13 -10.77 -23.38 30.26
N ASP A 14 -11.23 -22.53 31.17
CA ASP A 14 -12.57 -21.95 31.15
C ASP A 14 -12.69 -21.02 29.94
N VAL A 15 -13.23 -21.58 28.86
CA VAL A 15 -13.59 -20.83 27.65
C VAL A 15 -14.78 -19.93 27.99
N ARG A 16 -14.57 -18.61 28.00
CA ARG A 16 -15.64 -17.63 28.24
C ARG A 16 -16.25 -17.21 26.91
N THR A 17 -17.53 -17.49 26.68
CA THR A 17 -18.28 -17.06 25.49
C THR A 17 -19.54 -16.29 25.86
N GLY A 18 -19.99 -15.40 24.99
CA GLY A 18 -21.22 -14.65 25.24
C GLY A 18 -21.53 -13.57 24.21
N LYS A 19 -22.64 -12.86 24.42
CA LYS A 19 -22.91 -11.58 23.74
C LYS A 19 -22.18 -10.46 24.49
N MET A 20 -21.59 -9.53 23.76
CA MET A 20 -20.93 -8.37 24.38
C MET A 20 -21.98 -7.43 24.98
N ILE A 21 -21.66 -6.81 26.11
CA ILE A 21 -22.46 -5.73 26.71
C ILE A 21 -22.15 -4.42 25.97
N PHE A 22 -23.10 -3.47 25.93
CA PHE A 22 -22.92 -2.24 25.17
C PHE A 22 -23.20 -0.97 25.97
N GLU A 23 -22.63 0.15 25.53
CA GLU A 23 -23.01 1.52 25.92
C GLU A 23 -23.08 2.41 24.67
N PRO A 24 -24.09 3.30 24.57
CA PRO A 24 -24.06 4.35 23.57
C PRO A 24 -23.01 5.39 23.93
N ILE A 25 -22.15 5.74 22.98
CA ILE A 25 -21.08 6.73 23.16
C ILE A 25 -21.08 7.72 21.99
N LEU A 26 -20.38 8.84 22.11
CA LEU A 26 -20.15 9.84 21.04
C LEU A 26 -21.40 10.52 20.47
N ASN A 27 -22.26 9.79 19.75
CA ASN A 27 -23.54 10.25 19.18
C ASN A 27 -24.49 9.07 18.91
N ASP A 28 -25.74 9.38 18.55
CA ASP A 28 -26.72 8.36 18.19
C ASP A 28 -26.19 7.43 17.07
N GLY A 29 -26.40 6.13 17.24
CA GLY A 29 -25.90 5.09 16.34
C GLY A 29 -24.44 4.66 16.58
N VAL A 30 -23.74 5.19 17.60
CA VAL A 30 -22.38 4.74 17.95
C VAL A 30 -22.39 4.03 19.30
N PHE A 31 -21.85 2.81 19.32
CA PHE A 31 -21.89 1.94 20.49
C PHE A 31 -20.51 1.36 20.78
N ARG A 32 -20.14 1.36 22.06
CA ARG A 32 -19.01 0.58 22.58
C ARG A 32 -19.51 -0.75 23.10
N PHE A 33 -18.77 -1.81 22.79
CA PHE A 33 -19.01 -3.17 23.25
C PHE A 33 -17.81 -3.69 24.06
N ASP A 34 -18.10 -4.39 25.15
CA ASP A 34 -17.09 -5.05 25.99
C ASP A 34 -17.57 -6.47 26.37
N CYS A 35 -16.66 -7.38 26.69
CA CYS A 35 -16.99 -8.75 27.10
C CYS A 35 -17.72 -8.81 28.46
N SER A 36 -17.37 -7.90 29.37
CA SER A 36 -18.00 -7.72 30.69
C SER A 36 -17.69 -6.33 31.24
N LEU A 37 -18.32 -5.95 32.37
CA LEU A 37 -18.00 -4.69 33.06
C LEU A 37 -16.55 -4.66 33.56
N ASN A 38 -16.02 -5.80 34.01
CA ASN A 38 -14.62 -5.87 34.46
C ASN A 38 -13.64 -5.65 33.29
N ASP A 39 -13.94 -6.18 32.10
CA ASP A 39 -13.10 -5.95 30.91
C ASP A 39 -13.19 -4.50 30.44
N ARG A 40 -14.37 -3.87 30.59
CA ARG A 40 -14.56 -2.44 30.31
C ARG A 40 -13.67 -1.58 31.22
N ASP A 41 -13.68 -1.87 32.52
CA ASP A 41 -12.91 -1.13 33.53
C ASP A 41 -11.40 -1.39 33.41
N ALA A 42 -11.00 -2.55 32.89
CA ALA A 42 -9.61 -2.92 32.65
C ALA A 42 -9.06 -2.47 31.28
N ALA A 43 -9.90 -1.94 30.39
CA ALA A 43 -9.48 -1.52 29.06
C ALA A 43 -8.51 -0.33 29.12
N TYR A 44 -7.40 -0.43 28.39
CA TYR A 44 -6.43 0.66 28.27
C TYR A 44 -7.03 1.89 27.57
N PRO A 45 -6.52 3.12 27.83
CA PRO A 45 -6.93 4.30 27.08
C PRO A 45 -6.81 4.10 25.57
N SER A 46 -7.79 4.60 24.81
CA SER A 46 -7.74 4.53 23.34
C SER A 46 -6.66 5.44 22.79
N ILE A 47 -5.79 4.89 21.93
CA ILE A 47 -4.85 5.67 21.10
C ILE A 47 -5.50 6.07 19.76
N SER A 48 -6.51 5.31 19.31
CA SER A 48 -7.27 5.60 18.09
C SER A 48 -8.03 6.92 18.22
N PHE A 49 -8.73 7.11 19.35
CA PHE A 49 -9.59 8.27 19.58
C PHE A 49 -8.77 9.55 19.74
N VAL A 50 -9.26 10.66 19.17
CA VAL A 50 -8.66 11.98 19.36
C VAL A 50 -8.72 12.43 20.83
N ASN A 51 -9.80 12.06 21.52
CA ASN A 51 -9.98 12.23 22.95
C ASN A 51 -10.46 10.90 23.54
N SER A 52 -9.57 10.22 24.26
CA SER A 52 -9.84 8.89 24.81
C SER A 52 -11.06 8.85 25.75
N LYS A 53 -11.39 9.97 26.40
CA LYS A 53 -12.56 10.06 27.30
C LYS A 53 -13.90 9.89 26.58
N ASP A 54 -13.95 10.20 25.28
CA ASP A 54 -15.19 10.08 24.51
C ASP A 54 -15.57 8.62 24.26
N ARG A 55 -14.58 7.70 24.29
CA ARG A 55 -14.81 6.25 24.27
C ARG A 55 -15.37 5.72 25.60
N GLU A 56 -15.02 6.37 26.70
CA GLU A 56 -15.40 5.97 28.05
C GLU A 56 -16.76 6.52 28.50
N THR A 57 -17.20 7.64 27.91
CA THR A 57 -18.32 8.42 28.42
C THR A 57 -19.63 8.03 27.74
N PRO A 58 -20.60 7.41 28.46
CA PRO A 58 -21.91 7.13 27.91
C PRO A 58 -22.68 8.42 27.65
N ILE A 59 -23.45 8.46 26.57
CA ILE A 59 -24.37 9.58 26.30
C ILE A 59 -25.71 9.39 27.01
N THR A 60 -26.27 10.47 27.56
CA THR A 60 -27.54 10.45 28.30
C THR A 60 -28.74 10.73 27.38
N GLY A 61 -29.70 9.82 27.28
CA GLY A 61 -30.92 10.01 26.51
C GLY A 61 -31.62 8.71 26.10
N THR A 62 -32.76 8.82 25.42
CA THR A 62 -33.45 7.66 24.83
C THR A 62 -32.75 7.26 23.53
N HIS A 63 -31.77 6.36 23.62
CA HIS A 63 -31.03 5.86 22.45
C HIS A 63 -31.63 4.57 21.92
N LYS A 64 -31.50 4.36 20.60
CA LYS A 64 -31.84 3.07 20.00
C LYS A 64 -30.90 1.99 20.53
N VAL A 65 -31.40 0.77 20.65
CA VAL A 65 -30.54 -0.40 20.87
C VAL A 65 -29.75 -0.71 19.59
N PRO A 66 -28.54 -1.28 19.68
CA PRO A 66 -27.75 -1.61 18.50
C PRO A 66 -28.46 -2.67 17.65
N SER A 67 -28.52 -2.44 16.33
CA SER A 67 -29.13 -3.38 15.38
C SER A 67 -28.36 -4.71 15.29
N TYR A 68 -27.04 -4.66 15.49
CA TYR A 68 -26.16 -5.82 15.46
C TYR A 68 -25.32 -5.82 16.75
N THR A 69 -25.37 -6.92 17.50
CA THR A 69 -24.60 -7.09 18.74
C THR A 69 -23.52 -8.14 18.51
N PRO A 70 -22.22 -7.79 18.66
CA PRO A 70 -21.15 -8.76 18.54
C PRO A 70 -21.21 -9.83 19.65
N THR A 71 -20.73 -11.03 19.31
CA THR A 71 -20.44 -12.10 20.27
C THR A 71 -18.95 -12.23 20.46
N PHE A 72 -18.52 -12.76 21.60
CA PHE A 72 -17.11 -13.00 21.87
C PHE A 72 -16.85 -14.43 22.37
N GLU A 73 -15.62 -14.88 22.17
CA GLU A 73 -15.01 -16.06 22.77
C GLU A 73 -13.62 -15.66 23.28
N CYS A 74 -13.35 -15.94 24.56
CA CYS A 74 -12.01 -15.79 25.15
C CYS A 74 -11.39 -17.17 25.31
N LEU A 75 -10.31 -17.44 24.57
CA LEU A 75 -9.58 -18.70 24.55
C LEU A 75 -8.08 -18.39 24.60
N LEU A 76 -7.33 -19.06 25.49
CA LEU A 76 -5.86 -18.98 25.56
C LEU A 76 -5.32 -17.52 25.54
N GLU A 77 -5.86 -16.66 26.40
CA GLU A 77 -5.51 -15.23 26.49
C GLU A 77 -5.80 -14.38 25.23
N GLN A 78 -6.53 -14.93 24.25
CA GLN A 78 -7.02 -14.21 23.08
C GLN A 78 -8.52 -13.94 23.18
N GLN A 79 -8.95 -12.79 22.67
CA GLN A 79 -10.35 -12.47 22.46
C GLN A 79 -10.67 -12.57 20.96
N VAL A 80 -11.61 -13.45 20.63
CA VAL A 80 -12.25 -13.57 19.32
C VAL A 80 -13.58 -12.83 19.39
N VAL A 81 -13.77 -11.79 18.59
CA VAL A 81 -15.07 -11.13 18.40
C VAL A 81 -15.63 -11.53 17.05
N GLN A 82 -16.93 -11.84 17.01
CA GLN A 82 -17.67 -12.17 15.80
C GLN A 82 -18.90 -11.27 15.67
N LEU A 83 -19.14 -10.77 14.46
CA LEU A 83 -20.35 -10.05 14.08
C LEU A 83 -20.94 -10.68 12.82
N GLU A 84 -22.22 -11.08 12.90
CA GLU A 84 -22.96 -11.63 11.76
C GLU A 84 -23.85 -10.54 11.14
N LEU A 85 -23.78 -10.43 9.82
CA LEU A 85 -24.49 -9.44 9.00
C LEU A 85 -25.37 -10.15 7.95
N PRO A 86 -26.34 -9.44 7.33
CA PRO A 86 -27.17 -10.02 6.27
C PRO A 86 -26.36 -10.53 5.08
N VAL A 87 -26.79 -11.63 4.48
CA VAL A 87 -26.22 -12.20 3.25
C VAL A 87 -26.21 -11.15 2.13
N GLY A 88 -25.10 -11.06 1.39
CA GLY A 88 -24.88 -10.03 0.36
C GLY A 88 -24.25 -8.73 0.90
N THR A 89 -23.80 -8.72 2.16
CA THR A 89 -22.98 -7.63 2.69
C THR A 89 -21.60 -7.65 2.05
N SER A 90 -21.13 -6.49 1.57
CA SER A 90 -19.78 -6.30 1.05
C SER A 90 -18.90 -5.59 2.08
N LEU A 91 -17.66 -6.06 2.24
CA LEU A 91 -16.74 -5.60 3.28
C LEU A 91 -15.55 -4.86 2.67
N TYR A 92 -15.15 -3.74 3.29
CA TYR A 92 -14.09 -2.83 2.86
C TYR A 92 -13.31 -2.30 4.07
N GLY A 93 -12.30 -1.47 3.82
CA GLY A 93 -11.43 -0.91 4.86
C GLY A 93 -10.20 -1.79 5.08
N THR A 94 -9.98 -2.17 6.35
CA THR A 94 -8.84 -2.96 6.85
C THR A 94 -7.48 -2.27 6.77
N GLY A 95 -7.45 -0.95 6.61
CA GLY A 95 -6.21 -0.18 6.60
C GLY A 95 -5.40 -0.33 5.34
N GLU A 96 -4.08 -0.40 5.51
CA GLU A 96 -3.15 -0.55 4.42
C GLU A 96 -2.85 -2.02 4.17
N VAL A 97 -3.49 -2.58 3.15
CA VAL A 97 -3.20 -3.92 2.64
C VAL A 97 -3.36 -3.96 1.14
N SER A 98 -2.58 -4.83 0.50
CA SER A 98 -2.55 -4.99 -0.95
C SER A 98 -3.78 -5.76 -1.48
N GLY A 99 -3.87 -5.89 -2.80
CA GLY A 99 -4.89 -6.67 -3.48
C GLY A 99 -6.20 -5.94 -3.75
N GLN A 100 -7.30 -6.72 -3.80
CA GLN A 100 -8.61 -6.27 -4.27
C GLN A 100 -9.31 -5.29 -3.31
N LEU A 101 -10.13 -4.41 -3.88
CA LEU A 101 -10.94 -3.41 -3.18
C LEU A 101 -12.00 -4.04 -2.28
N GLU A 102 -12.72 -5.07 -2.73
CA GLU A 102 -13.62 -5.79 -1.81
C GLU A 102 -12.81 -6.77 -0.94
N ARG A 103 -13.01 -6.72 0.37
CA ARG A 103 -12.32 -7.54 1.39
C ARG A 103 -13.10 -8.78 1.81
N THR A 104 -14.31 -8.98 1.28
CA THR A 104 -15.08 -10.22 1.45
C THR A 104 -14.25 -11.41 0.99
N GLY A 105 -14.12 -12.46 1.82
CA GLY A 105 -13.31 -13.64 1.50
C GLY A 105 -11.82 -13.50 1.86
N LYS A 106 -11.38 -12.40 2.47
CA LYS A 106 -9.96 -12.13 2.78
C LYS A 106 -9.64 -12.29 4.27
N ARG A 107 -8.35 -12.42 4.56
CA ARG A 107 -7.77 -12.43 5.91
C ARG A 107 -6.62 -11.41 5.93
N VAL A 108 -6.66 -10.51 6.90
CA VAL A 108 -5.72 -9.39 7.05
C VAL A 108 -5.16 -9.41 8.47
N PHE A 109 -3.91 -8.99 8.64
CA PHE A 109 -3.30 -8.76 9.94
C PHE A 109 -2.95 -7.28 10.10
N THR A 110 -3.20 -6.72 11.28
CA THR A 110 -2.76 -5.39 11.65
C THR A 110 -1.45 -5.50 12.43
N TRP A 111 -0.34 -5.50 11.71
CA TRP A 111 1.00 -5.54 12.27
C TRP A 111 1.98 -4.82 11.34
N ASN A 112 2.39 -3.60 11.70
CA ASN A 112 3.21 -2.75 10.83
C ASN A 112 4.51 -3.47 10.41
N THR A 113 4.66 -3.75 9.12
CA THR A 113 5.72 -4.59 8.57
C THR A 113 6.38 -3.88 7.40
N ASP A 114 7.71 -3.86 7.42
CA ASP A 114 8.51 -3.44 6.27
C ASP A 114 8.38 -4.47 5.14
N ALA A 115 7.41 -4.23 4.25
CA ALA A 115 6.96 -5.16 3.22
C ALA A 115 7.39 -4.72 1.82
N TRP A 116 8.71 -4.47 1.63
CA TRP A 116 9.28 -4.15 0.32
C TRP A 116 8.80 -5.07 -0.80
N GLY A 117 8.34 -4.50 -1.91
CA GLY A 117 7.89 -5.27 -3.07
C GLY A 117 6.74 -6.22 -2.73
N TYR A 118 5.75 -5.77 -1.96
CA TYR A 118 4.58 -6.55 -1.52
C TYR A 118 3.69 -7.00 -2.69
N GLY A 119 3.12 -8.20 -2.60
CA GLY A 119 2.27 -8.80 -3.65
C GLY A 119 0.78 -8.65 -3.34
N PRO A 120 -0.14 -9.06 -4.24
CA PRO A 120 -1.59 -8.93 -4.05
C PRO A 120 -2.15 -9.78 -2.89
N GLY A 121 -1.37 -10.75 -2.38
CA GLY A 121 -1.72 -11.59 -1.23
C GLY A 121 -1.04 -11.19 0.08
N THR A 122 -0.23 -10.12 0.09
CA THR A 122 0.45 -9.65 1.30
C THR A 122 -0.58 -9.18 2.34
N SER A 123 -0.57 -9.81 3.50
CA SER A 123 -1.63 -9.70 4.50
C SER A 123 -1.39 -8.63 5.58
N SER A 124 -0.21 -8.02 5.60
CA SER A 124 0.15 -6.89 6.47
C SER A 124 1.19 -6.01 5.77
N LEU A 125 1.02 -4.69 5.84
CA LEU A 125 1.96 -3.69 5.30
C LEU A 125 2.34 -2.70 6.41
N TYR A 126 2.51 -1.42 6.09
CA TYR A 126 3.15 -0.45 6.96
C TYR A 126 2.18 0.18 7.97
N GLN A 127 0.87 0.21 7.68
CA GLN A 127 -0.14 0.77 8.60
C GLN A 127 -1.20 -0.21 9.09
N SER A 128 -1.52 -0.09 10.37
CA SER A 128 -2.51 -0.90 11.06
C SER A 128 -3.79 -0.13 11.34
N HIS A 129 -4.89 -0.57 10.74
CA HIS A 129 -6.23 -0.03 11.02
C HIS A 129 -7.17 -1.20 11.31
N PRO A 130 -7.45 -1.53 12.58
CA PRO A 130 -8.32 -2.65 12.97
C PRO A 130 -9.80 -2.31 12.74
N TRP A 131 -10.14 -2.01 11.48
CA TRP A 131 -11.36 -1.37 11.03
C TRP A 131 -11.97 -2.12 9.84
N VAL A 132 -13.30 -2.26 9.84
CA VAL A 132 -14.07 -2.78 8.71
C VAL A 132 -15.26 -1.87 8.43
N LEU A 133 -15.42 -1.47 7.16
CA LEU A 133 -16.62 -0.85 6.64
C LEU A 133 -17.47 -1.94 5.96
N ALA A 134 -18.72 -2.09 6.39
CA ALA A 134 -19.69 -2.99 5.81
C ALA A 134 -20.77 -2.21 5.05
N VAL A 135 -21.02 -2.60 3.80
CA VAL A 135 -22.14 -2.09 2.98
C VAL A 135 -23.19 -3.18 2.87
N LEU A 136 -24.35 -2.94 3.47
CA LEU A 136 -25.45 -3.88 3.54
C LEU A 136 -26.14 -4.02 2.17
N PRO A 137 -26.91 -5.09 1.92
CA PRO A 137 -27.58 -5.32 0.63
C PRO A 137 -28.54 -4.19 0.22
N ASN A 138 -29.11 -3.47 1.18
CA ASN A 138 -30.02 -2.34 0.95
C ASN A 138 -29.29 -0.99 0.74
N GLY A 139 -27.96 -0.96 0.77
CA GLY A 139 -27.14 0.24 0.60
C GLY A 139 -26.84 1.01 1.90
N GLU A 140 -27.46 0.67 3.03
CA GLU A 140 -27.05 1.17 4.34
C GLU A 140 -25.64 0.68 4.68
N ALA A 141 -24.95 1.38 5.57
CA ALA A 141 -23.56 1.07 5.91
C ALA A 141 -23.32 1.05 7.42
N LEU A 142 -22.42 0.18 7.85
CA LEU A 142 -22.00 0.00 9.24
C LEU A 142 -20.46 0.00 9.32
N GLY A 143 -19.91 0.71 10.29
CA GLY A 143 -18.49 0.67 10.62
C GLY A 143 -18.21 -0.14 11.88
N ILE A 144 -17.11 -0.90 11.91
CA ILE A 144 -16.68 -1.68 13.08
C ILE A 144 -15.18 -1.47 13.32
N LEU A 145 -14.83 -0.94 14.49
CA LEU A 145 -13.46 -0.75 14.97
C LEU A 145 -13.20 -1.70 16.14
N ALA A 146 -12.22 -2.59 16.00
CA ALA A 146 -11.63 -3.28 17.15
C ALA A 146 -10.56 -2.37 17.76
N ASP A 147 -10.86 -1.72 18.90
CA ASP A 147 -9.98 -0.69 19.46
C ASP A 147 -8.84 -1.34 20.27
N THR A 148 -7.86 -1.87 19.55
CA THR A 148 -6.66 -2.49 20.10
C THR A 148 -5.42 -2.06 19.31
N THR A 149 -4.33 -1.78 20.02
CA THR A 149 -3.04 -1.44 19.42
C THR A 149 -2.17 -2.68 19.17
N ARG A 150 -2.55 -3.81 19.74
CA ARG A 150 -1.84 -5.10 19.60
C ARG A 150 -2.05 -5.66 18.20
N ARG A 151 -1.29 -6.71 17.87
CA ARG A 151 -1.53 -7.52 16.67
C ARG A 151 -2.97 -8.01 16.65
N CYS A 152 -3.72 -7.66 15.60
CA CYS A 152 -5.10 -8.08 15.39
C CYS A 152 -5.21 -8.78 14.05
N GLU A 153 -5.86 -9.93 14.03
CA GLU A 153 -6.32 -10.57 12.81
C GLU A 153 -7.74 -10.11 12.50
N ILE A 154 -8.00 -9.79 11.24
CA ILE A 154 -9.30 -9.51 10.66
C ILE A 154 -9.62 -10.65 9.69
N ASP A 155 -10.52 -11.55 10.07
CA ASP A 155 -10.93 -12.69 9.25
C ASP A 155 -12.33 -12.47 8.67
N LEU A 156 -12.37 -12.27 7.35
CA LEU A 156 -13.56 -11.99 6.56
C LEU A 156 -13.87 -13.13 5.56
N ARG A 157 -13.27 -14.31 5.77
CA ARG A 157 -13.40 -15.45 4.83
C ARG A 157 -14.79 -16.06 4.84
N LYS A 158 -15.47 -16.03 5.98
CA LYS A 158 -16.86 -16.50 6.10
C LYS A 158 -17.81 -15.41 5.62
N GLU A 159 -18.68 -15.76 4.68
CA GLU A 159 -19.64 -14.82 4.10
C GLU A 159 -20.44 -14.08 5.17
N SER A 160 -20.56 -12.76 5.00
CA SER A 160 -21.31 -11.85 5.89
C SER A 160 -20.97 -11.96 7.38
N THR A 161 -19.76 -12.45 7.70
CA THR A 161 -19.25 -12.55 9.07
C THR A 161 -17.94 -11.77 9.17
N ILE A 162 -17.84 -10.90 10.17
CA ILE A 162 -16.60 -10.21 10.53
C ILE A 162 -16.06 -10.87 11.78
N ARG A 163 -14.78 -11.27 11.78
CA ARG A 163 -14.08 -11.73 12.98
C ARG A 163 -12.85 -10.88 13.24
N PHE A 164 -12.71 -10.42 14.49
CA PHE A 164 -11.49 -9.81 15.01
C PHE A 164 -10.88 -10.75 16.04
N ILE A 165 -9.57 -10.97 15.98
CA ILE A 165 -8.86 -11.85 16.92
C ILE A 165 -7.60 -11.11 17.37
N ALA A 166 -7.50 -10.84 18.67
CA ALA A 166 -6.31 -10.19 19.25
C ALA A 166 -6.04 -10.69 20.67
N PRO A 167 -4.78 -10.56 21.17
CA PRO A 167 -4.45 -10.86 22.55
C PRO A 167 -5.13 -9.92 23.54
N SER A 168 -5.45 -10.44 24.72
CA SER A 168 -6.17 -9.76 25.81
C SER A 168 -7.57 -9.28 25.41
N SER A 169 -8.37 -8.89 26.41
CA SER A 169 -9.68 -8.32 26.11
C SER A 169 -9.59 -6.89 25.59
N TYR A 170 -10.38 -6.58 24.55
CA TYR A 170 -10.43 -5.26 23.92
C TYR A 170 -11.87 -4.82 23.60
N PRO A 171 -12.13 -3.50 23.60
CA PRO A 171 -13.42 -2.93 23.22
C PRO A 171 -13.64 -2.99 21.70
N VAL A 172 -14.91 -3.13 21.28
CA VAL A 172 -15.32 -2.97 19.88
C VAL A 172 -16.28 -1.79 19.76
N ILE A 173 -16.05 -0.92 18.79
CA ILE A 173 -16.88 0.26 18.53
C ILE A 173 -17.62 0.06 17.22
N THR A 174 -18.94 0.23 17.20
CA THR A 174 -19.73 0.23 15.96
C THR A 174 -20.25 1.63 15.63
N PHE A 175 -20.39 1.89 14.34
CA PHE A 175 -20.85 3.16 13.78
C PHE A 175 -21.98 2.90 12.78
N GLY A 176 -23.22 3.06 13.22
CA GLY A 176 -24.43 2.86 12.41
C GLY A 176 -25.28 1.65 12.82
N PRO A 177 -26.13 1.12 11.92
CA PRO A 177 -26.15 1.42 10.48
C PRO A 177 -26.61 2.85 10.17
N PHE A 178 -25.99 3.46 9.17
CA PHE A 178 -26.34 4.77 8.62
C PHE A 178 -26.84 4.63 7.17
N ALA A 179 -27.47 5.68 6.65
CA ALA A 179 -28.07 5.66 5.31
C ALA A 179 -27.02 5.64 4.20
N SER A 180 -25.78 6.02 4.49
CA SER A 180 -24.68 5.98 3.51
C SER A 180 -23.32 5.64 4.13
N PRO A 181 -22.39 5.07 3.34
CA PRO A 181 -20.99 4.90 3.73
C PRO A 181 -20.30 6.21 4.14
N THR A 182 -20.67 7.34 3.54
CA THR A 182 -20.13 8.66 3.89
C THR A 182 -20.46 9.04 5.33
N GLU A 183 -21.68 8.77 5.81
CA GLU A 183 -22.07 9.04 7.19
C GLU A 183 -21.28 8.19 8.20
N VAL A 184 -20.96 6.94 7.84
CA VAL A 184 -20.08 6.07 8.64
C VAL A 184 -18.70 6.71 8.78
N LEU A 185 -18.10 7.21 7.70
CA LEU A 185 -16.76 7.79 7.71
C LEU A 185 -16.71 9.16 8.42
N ILE A 186 -17.76 9.96 8.32
CA ILE A 186 -17.94 11.17 9.15
C ILE A 186 -17.98 10.79 10.64
N SER A 187 -18.74 9.75 11.00
CA SER A 187 -18.85 9.29 12.38
C SER A 187 -17.53 8.72 12.91
N LEU A 188 -16.82 7.92 12.11
CA LEU A 188 -15.48 7.44 12.40
C LEU A 188 -14.52 8.62 12.63
N SER A 189 -14.51 9.60 11.74
CA SER A 189 -13.63 10.77 11.83
C SER A 189 -13.89 11.64 13.06
N LYS A 190 -15.11 11.64 13.61
CA LYS A 190 -15.39 12.29 14.92
C LYS A 190 -14.69 11.56 16.07
N ALA A 191 -14.61 10.23 16.01
CA ALA A 191 -13.91 9.43 17.00
C ALA A 191 -12.39 9.55 16.86
N ILE A 192 -11.85 9.24 15.67
CA ILE A 192 -10.40 9.15 15.44
C ILE A 192 -9.76 10.49 15.01
N GLY A 193 -10.54 11.56 14.91
CA GLY A 193 -10.08 12.85 14.38
C GLY A 193 -10.01 12.89 12.85
N THR A 194 -9.98 14.11 12.33
CA THR A 194 -9.93 14.38 10.88
C THR A 194 -8.48 14.53 10.39
N VAL A 195 -8.31 14.49 9.06
CA VAL A 195 -7.03 14.84 8.44
C VAL A 195 -6.65 16.28 8.77
N PHE A 196 -5.37 16.55 9.00
CA PHE A 196 -4.91 17.96 9.08
C PHE A 196 -5.22 18.68 7.77
N MET A 197 -5.46 19.99 7.81
CA MET A 197 -5.58 20.77 6.58
C MET A 197 -4.20 20.82 5.91
N PRO A 198 -4.00 20.23 4.72
CA PRO A 198 -2.69 20.25 4.08
C PRO A 198 -2.34 21.68 3.64
N PRO A 199 -1.06 22.06 3.64
CA PRO A 199 -0.64 23.23 2.89
C PRO A 199 -0.90 22.98 1.39
N LYS A 200 -1.38 24.00 0.67
CA LYS A 200 -1.84 23.84 -0.72
C LYS A 200 -0.75 23.30 -1.66
N TRP A 201 0.52 23.65 -1.40
CA TRP A 201 1.67 23.17 -2.17
C TRP A 201 1.87 21.66 -2.05
N SER A 202 1.46 21.02 -0.94
CA SER A 202 1.61 19.57 -0.78
C SER A 202 0.61 18.79 -1.63
N LEU A 203 -0.36 19.46 -2.23
CA LEU A 203 -1.28 18.88 -3.20
C LEU A 203 -0.74 18.99 -4.64
N GLY A 204 0.34 19.71 -4.89
CA GLY A 204 1.03 19.69 -6.18
C GLY A 204 1.66 18.33 -6.51
N TYR A 205 2.26 18.21 -7.69
CA TYR A 205 3.11 17.05 -8.00
C TYR A 205 4.44 17.16 -7.26
N GLN A 206 4.98 16.00 -6.89
CA GLN A 206 6.19 15.90 -6.10
C GLN A 206 7.15 14.90 -6.73
N GLN A 207 8.44 15.21 -6.74
CA GLN A 207 9.48 14.35 -7.30
C GLN A 207 10.46 13.91 -6.23
N CYS A 208 10.72 12.60 -6.18
CA CYS A 208 11.75 11.97 -5.37
C CYS A 208 12.51 10.93 -6.19
N ARG A 209 13.66 10.51 -5.65
CA ARG A 209 14.44 9.34 -6.06
C ARG A 209 15.33 8.98 -4.87
N TRP A 210 15.55 7.69 -4.63
CA TRP A 210 16.64 7.18 -3.82
C TRP A 210 17.85 6.91 -4.75
N SER A 211 18.89 7.73 -4.78
CA SER A 211 18.91 9.11 -4.29
C SER A 211 19.28 10.11 -5.37
N TYR A 212 18.91 11.37 -5.15
CA TYR A 212 19.67 12.48 -5.68
C TYR A 212 20.94 12.67 -4.84
N LEU A 213 22.08 12.29 -5.41
CA LEU A 213 23.33 12.18 -4.65
C LEU A 213 23.95 13.52 -4.22
N SER A 214 23.52 14.66 -4.77
CA SER A 214 24.07 15.98 -4.43
C SER A 214 23.09 17.12 -4.62
N ASP A 215 23.36 18.25 -3.96
CA ASP A 215 22.65 19.53 -4.13
C ASP A 215 22.58 19.97 -5.61
N GLN A 216 23.66 19.80 -6.38
CA GLN A 216 23.72 20.13 -7.79
C GLN A 216 22.73 19.31 -8.63
N ARG A 217 22.59 18.00 -8.34
CA ARG A 217 21.61 17.15 -9.05
C ARG A 217 20.19 17.55 -8.70
N VAL A 218 19.91 17.90 -7.45
CA VAL A 218 18.60 18.42 -7.02
C VAL A 218 18.24 19.69 -7.81
N LEU A 219 19.18 20.63 -7.95
CA LEU A 219 18.96 21.86 -8.72
C LEU A 219 18.78 21.61 -10.22
N GLU A 220 19.52 20.66 -10.78
CA GLU A 220 19.38 20.25 -12.19
C GLU A 220 17.97 19.71 -12.47
N VAL A 221 17.46 18.82 -11.62
CA VAL A 221 16.10 18.26 -11.75
C VAL A 221 15.05 19.36 -11.63
N ALA A 222 15.15 20.22 -10.61
CA ALA A 222 14.23 21.35 -10.42
C ALA A 222 14.22 22.30 -11.63
N LYS A 223 15.39 22.62 -12.17
CA LYS A 223 15.54 23.44 -13.38
C LYS A 223 14.90 22.75 -14.59
N THR A 224 15.12 21.46 -14.76
CA THR A 224 14.61 20.68 -15.90
C THR A 224 13.07 20.64 -15.93
N PHE A 225 12.40 20.52 -14.77
CA PHE A 225 10.94 20.66 -14.69
C PHE A 225 10.44 21.98 -15.27
N ARG A 226 11.08 23.10 -14.90
CA ARG A 226 10.73 24.44 -15.38
C ARG A 226 11.01 24.60 -16.87
N GLU A 227 12.17 24.14 -17.35
CA GLU A 227 12.53 24.19 -18.77
C GLU A 227 11.55 23.38 -19.65
N LYS A 228 11.11 22.22 -19.16
CA LYS A 228 10.15 21.35 -19.88
C LYS A 228 8.69 21.74 -19.69
N SER A 229 8.42 22.78 -18.90
CA SER A 229 7.07 23.25 -18.57
C SER A 229 6.19 22.14 -17.96
N ILE A 230 6.79 21.29 -17.12
CA ILE A 230 6.11 20.21 -16.42
C ILE A 230 5.84 20.66 -14.98
N PRO A 231 4.57 20.73 -14.54
CA PRO A 231 4.25 21.23 -13.21
C PRO A 231 4.82 20.39 -12.07
N CYS A 232 5.44 21.02 -11.07
CA CYS A 232 6.00 20.36 -9.88
C CYS A 232 6.22 21.38 -8.75
N ASP A 233 5.80 21.00 -7.53
CA ASP A 233 5.85 21.85 -6.32
C ASP A 233 6.92 21.40 -5.32
N VAL A 234 7.35 20.14 -5.34
CA VAL A 234 8.20 19.58 -4.27
C VAL A 234 9.32 18.71 -4.82
N ILE A 235 10.54 18.94 -4.34
CA ILE A 235 11.66 18.01 -4.50
C ILE A 235 12.03 17.41 -3.14
N TRP A 236 12.23 16.10 -3.13
CA TRP A 236 12.52 15.32 -1.94
C TRP A 236 14.00 14.94 -1.86
N MET A 237 14.54 14.96 -0.66
CA MET A 237 15.90 14.55 -0.32
C MET A 237 15.82 13.26 0.49
N ASP A 238 16.18 12.16 -0.18
CA ASP A 238 16.32 10.82 0.38
C ASP A 238 17.62 10.65 1.18
N ILE A 239 17.87 9.48 1.78
CA ILE A 239 18.91 9.20 2.78
C ILE A 239 20.32 9.73 2.51
N ASP A 240 20.76 9.81 1.24
CA ASP A 240 22.12 10.20 0.87
C ASP A 240 22.50 11.65 1.25
N TYR A 241 21.53 12.49 1.61
CA TYR A 241 21.86 13.83 2.11
C TYR A 241 22.56 13.80 3.47
N MET A 242 22.39 12.73 4.26
CA MET A 242 22.91 12.63 5.62
C MET A 242 24.41 12.29 5.65
N ASP A 243 25.13 12.79 6.66
CA ASP A 243 26.52 12.38 6.91
C ASP A 243 26.54 10.95 7.46
N GLY A 244 26.89 9.98 6.61
CA GLY A 244 26.97 8.57 6.97
C GLY A 244 25.65 8.01 7.48
N PHE A 245 24.54 8.44 6.88
CA PHE A 245 23.16 8.06 7.23
C PHE A 245 22.75 8.42 8.68
N ARG A 246 23.43 9.39 9.30
CA ARG A 246 23.05 9.91 10.63
C ARG A 246 21.93 10.96 10.47
N CYS A 247 20.77 10.70 11.07
CA CYS A 247 19.66 11.66 11.11
C CYS A 247 20.09 13.06 11.59
N PHE A 248 19.40 14.11 11.15
CA PHE A 248 19.67 15.50 11.54
C PHE A 248 21.09 16.01 11.19
N THR A 249 21.78 15.37 10.26
CA THR A 249 23.07 15.81 9.73
C THR A 249 22.99 16.00 8.22
N PHE A 250 23.98 16.70 7.65
CA PHE A 250 24.13 16.86 6.22
C PHE A 250 25.56 16.46 5.80
N ASP A 251 25.68 15.74 4.70
CA ASP A 251 26.94 15.39 4.06
C ASP A 251 27.69 16.68 3.65
N LYS A 252 28.86 16.89 4.24
CA LYS A 252 29.63 18.13 4.08
C LYS A 252 30.31 18.28 2.72
N GLU A 253 30.28 17.24 1.89
CA GLU A 253 30.83 17.29 0.53
C GLU A 253 29.74 17.49 -0.51
N ARG A 254 28.63 16.75 -0.39
CA ARG A 254 27.54 16.67 -1.38
C ARG A 254 26.33 17.58 -1.07
N PHE A 255 26.16 17.99 0.19
CA PHE A 255 25.07 18.84 0.68
C PHE A 255 25.61 19.90 1.66
N ARG A 256 26.57 20.71 1.20
CA ARG A 256 27.38 21.57 2.07
C ARG A 256 26.59 22.68 2.75
N ASP A 257 25.61 23.23 2.04
CA ASP A 257 24.77 24.34 2.49
C ASP A 257 23.30 24.05 2.14
N PRO A 258 22.59 23.25 2.96
CA PRO A 258 21.20 22.89 2.71
C PRO A 258 20.28 24.11 2.67
N LYS A 259 20.63 25.19 3.37
CA LYS A 259 19.83 26.41 3.40
C LYS A 259 19.88 27.13 2.05
N SER A 260 21.07 27.32 1.49
CA SER A 260 21.23 27.92 0.15
C SER A 260 20.56 27.07 -0.94
N LEU A 261 20.61 25.74 -0.82
CA LEU A 261 19.88 24.82 -1.72
C LEU A 261 18.38 25.09 -1.67
N VAL A 262 17.78 25.13 -0.48
CA VAL A 262 16.34 25.34 -0.34
C VAL A 262 15.93 26.76 -0.73
N GLU A 263 16.73 27.79 -0.46
CA GLU A 263 16.48 29.16 -0.95
C GLU A 263 16.43 29.20 -2.49
N SER A 264 17.29 28.43 -3.18
CA SER A 264 17.28 28.30 -4.64
C SER A 264 16.06 27.54 -5.16
N LEU A 265 15.61 26.51 -4.43
CA LEU A 265 14.35 25.80 -4.71
C LEU A 265 13.16 26.75 -4.56
N HIS A 266 13.10 27.52 -3.47
CA HIS A 266 12.03 28.50 -3.21
C HIS A 266 11.96 29.56 -4.30
N TYR A 267 13.10 30.08 -4.76
CA TYR A 267 13.16 31.04 -5.87
C TYR A 267 12.53 30.48 -7.15
N SER A 268 12.65 29.17 -7.37
CA SER A 268 12.08 28.47 -8.52
C SER A 268 10.68 27.88 -8.25
N GLY A 269 10.04 28.24 -7.13
CA GLY A 269 8.69 27.81 -6.78
C GLY A 269 8.56 26.40 -6.22
N PHE A 270 9.66 25.78 -5.75
CA PHE A 270 9.66 24.46 -5.14
C PHE A 270 9.70 24.53 -3.61
N LYS A 271 9.34 23.41 -2.97
CA LYS A 271 9.54 23.10 -1.56
C LYS A 271 10.53 21.95 -1.40
N GLY A 272 11.28 21.96 -0.30
CA GLY A 272 12.25 20.92 0.03
C GLY A 272 11.80 20.03 1.18
N ILE A 273 11.64 18.73 0.93
CA ILE A 273 11.29 17.73 1.95
C ILE A 273 12.46 16.79 2.21
N TRP A 274 12.70 16.45 3.47
CA TRP A 274 13.87 15.69 3.89
C TRP A 274 13.46 14.46 4.72
N MET A 275 14.06 13.31 4.43
CA MET A 275 13.81 12.05 5.14
C MET A 275 14.46 12.00 6.52
N LEU A 276 13.83 11.37 7.50
CA LEU A 276 14.36 11.05 8.83
C LEU A 276 13.89 9.66 9.27
N ASP A 277 14.81 8.83 9.73
CA ASP A 277 14.53 7.50 10.29
C ASP A 277 14.35 7.53 11.81
N PRO A 278 13.69 6.52 12.41
CA PRO A 278 13.69 6.35 13.86
C PRO A 278 15.02 5.82 14.40
N GLY A 279 15.84 5.17 13.57
CA GLY A 279 17.09 4.55 13.99
C GLY A 279 18.20 5.59 14.18
N ILE A 280 18.60 5.84 15.43
CA ILE A 280 19.69 6.76 15.76
C ILE A 280 20.98 5.98 15.91
N LYS A 281 21.96 6.21 15.02
CA LYS A 281 23.27 5.56 15.04
C LYS A 281 23.87 5.59 16.45
N GLN A 282 24.26 4.42 16.95
CA GLN A 282 24.90 4.26 18.25
C GLN A 282 26.39 4.67 18.15
N GLU A 283 26.67 5.97 18.21
CA GLU A 283 28.02 6.51 18.05
C GLU A 283 28.28 7.63 19.06
N LYS A 284 29.23 7.42 19.97
CA LYS A 284 29.61 8.47 20.93
C LYS A 284 30.23 9.67 20.21
N GLY A 285 29.82 10.88 20.58
CA GLY A 285 30.23 12.13 19.91
C GLY A 285 29.25 12.59 18.82
N TYR A 286 28.27 11.76 18.45
CA TYR A 286 27.16 12.18 17.60
C TYR A 286 26.07 12.79 18.49
N PHE A 287 25.81 14.09 18.32
CA PHE A 287 25.01 14.89 19.25
C PHE A 287 23.60 14.36 19.52
N VAL A 288 22.96 13.71 18.55
CA VAL A 288 21.62 13.12 18.73
C VAL A 288 21.71 11.89 19.64
N TYR A 289 22.70 11.02 19.42
CA TYR A 289 22.95 9.87 20.28
C TYR A 289 23.37 10.30 21.70
N ASP A 290 24.27 11.28 21.81
CA ASP A 290 24.75 11.77 23.10
C ASP A 290 23.59 12.41 23.89
N SER A 291 22.84 13.34 23.29
CA SER A 291 21.70 13.99 23.95
C SER A 291 20.57 13.01 24.30
N GLY A 292 20.26 12.05 23.43
CA GLY A 292 19.24 11.04 23.73
C GLY A 292 19.65 10.10 24.87
N SER A 293 20.94 9.75 24.95
CA SER A 293 21.48 8.95 26.05
C SER A 293 21.48 9.71 27.37
N GLU A 294 21.85 10.99 27.36
CA GLU A 294 21.78 11.88 28.53
C GLU A 294 20.36 12.06 29.07
N ASN A 295 19.35 12.02 28.19
CA ASN A 295 17.93 12.18 28.54
C ASN A 295 17.18 10.85 28.76
N ASP A 296 17.87 9.71 28.66
CA ASP A 296 17.30 8.36 28.80
C ASP A 296 16.05 8.17 27.91
N VAL A 297 16.22 8.38 26.60
CA VAL A 297 15.11 8.38 25.63
C VAL A 297 14.91 7.06 24.90
N TRP A 298 15.79 6.08 25.10
CA TRP A 298 15.80 4.86 24.29
C TRP A 298 14.79 3.81 24.77
N VAL A 299 14.24 3.05 23.82
CA VAL A 299 13.53 1.79 24.08
C VAL A 299 14.50 0.80 24.72
N GLN A 300 14.02 0.00 25.67
CA GLN A 300 14.85 -0.91 26.46
C GLN A 300 14.61 -2.37 26.11
N LYS A 301 15.60 -3.22 26.35
CA LYS A 301 15.43 -4.66 26.50
C LYS A 301 14.86 -4.98 27.89
N ALA A 302 14.44 -6.23 28.09
CA ALA A 302 13.96 -6.71 29.39
C ALA A 302 14.98 -6.57 30.55
N ASP A 303 16.28 -6.50 30.25
CA ASP A 303 17.35 -6.27 31.24
C ASP A 303 17.54 -4.79 31.63
N GLY A 304 16.76 -3.87 31.05
CA GLY A 304 16.82 -2.43 31.30
C GLY A 304 17.88 -1.68 30.50
N THR A 305 18.66 -2.35 29.65
CA THR A 305 19.62 -1.68 28.75
C THR A 305 18.96 -1.29 27.43
N ALA A 306 19.51 -0.29 26.72
CA ALA A 306 18.95 0.15 25.44
C ALA A 306 18.92 -0.99 24.40
N PHE A 307 17.84 -1.07 23.64
CA PHE A 307 17.77 -1.95 22.48
C PHE A 307 18.64 -1.39 21.34
N VAL A 308 19.40 -2.28 20.70
CA VAL A 308 20.24 -1.97 19.55
C VAL A 308 19.82 -2.86 18.39
N GLY A 309 19.51 -2.26 17.25
CA GLY A 309 19.16 -2.94 16.01
C GLY A 309 19.88 -2.32 14.81
N ASP A 310 20.15 -3.11 13.77
CA ASP A 310 20.83 -2.64 12.56
C ASP A 310 19.83 -2.00 11.57
N VAL A 311 20.16 -0.80 11.08
CA VAL A 311 19.46 -0.08 10.00
C VAL A 311 20.53 0.55 9.06
N TRP A 312 20.21 1.60 8.31
CA TRP A 312 21.09 2.23 7.32
C TRP A 312 22.49 2.62 7.84
N PRO A 313 22.65 3.30 8.99
CA PRO A 313 23.99 3.64 9.50
C PRO A 313 24.67 2.50 10.28
N GLY A 314 24.11 1.27 10.25
CA GLY A 314 24.52 0.14 11.07
C GLY A 314 23.81 0.11 12.43
N PRO A 315 24.51 -0.20 13.55
CA PRO A 315 23.89 -0.30 14.87
C PRO A 315 23.21 1.00 15.31
N CYS A 316 21.93 0.92 15.62
CA CYS A 316 21.06 2.04 16.02
C CYS A 316 20.33 1.77 17.34
N VAL A 317 20.08 2.84 18.09
CA VAL A 317 19.12 2.88 19.20
C VAL A 317 17.84 3.58 18.75
N PHE A 318 16.71 3.28 19.40
CA PHE A 318 15.38 3.70 18.97
C PHE A 318 14.72 4.58 20.04
N PRO A 319 14.25 5.80 19.72
CA PRO A 319 13.51 6.65 20.66
C PRO A 319 12.19 6.01 21.13
N ASP A 320 11.93 6.07 22.42
CA ASP A 320 10.67 5.63 23.02
C ASP A 320 9.61 6.73 22.96
N TYR A 321 8.98 6.92 21.80
CA TYR A 321 7.95 7.95 21.58
C TYR A 321 6.68 7.81 22.46
N THR A 322 6.55 6.72 23.22
CA THR A 322 5.47 6.52 24.19
C THR A 322 5.59 7.46 25.40
N GLN A 323 6.76 8.07 25.59
CA GLN A 323 7.03 9.04 26.65
C GLN A 323 6.97 10.48 26.13
N SER A 324 6.21 11.33 26.81
CA SER A 324 6.08 12.76 26.52
C SER A 324 7.43 13.49 26.48
N LYS A 325 8.35 13.14 27.39
CA LYS A 325 9.73 13.69 27.40
C LYS A 325 10.50 13.36 26.11
N VAL A 326 10.29 12.18 25.54
CA VAL A 326 10.98 11.74 24.32
C VAL A 326 10.37 12.38 23.09
N ARG A 327 9.03 12.49 23.04
CA ARG A 327 8.34 13.26 22.00
C ARG A 327 8.81 14.71 21.97
N ALA A 328 8.94 15.35 23.14
CA ALA A 328 9.48 16.71 23.26
C ALA A 328 10.96 16.82 22.85
N TRP A 329 11.80 15.83 23.20
CA TRP A 329 13.19 15.77 22.75
C TRP A 329 13.29 15.70 21.22
N TRP A 330 12.54 14.79 20.59
CA TRP A 330 12.49 14.67 19.13
C TRP A 330 11.96 15.94 18.47
N ALA A 331 10.88 16.52 19.01
CA ALA A 331 10.28 17.74 18.50
C ALA A 331 11.27 18.93 18.50
N ASN A 332 12.15 19.02 19.51
CA ASN A 332 13.20 20.05 19.54
C ASN A 332 14.29 19.81 18.49
N LEU A 333 14.70 18.56 18.25
CA LEU A 333 15.63 18.23 17.17
C LEU A 333 15.05 18.60 15.80
N VAL A 334 13.77 18.27 15.58
CA VAL A 334 13.04 18.64 14.36
C VAL A 334 12.94 20.16 14.22
N LYS A 335 12.62 20.87 15.31
CA LYS A 335 12.54 22.34 15.32
C LYS A 335 13.85 22.96 14.86
N ASP A 336 14.98 22.49 15.39
CA ASP A 336 16.30 23.00 15.03
C ASP A 336 16.67 22.60 13.60
N PHE A 337 16.32 21.39 13.16
CA PHE A 337 16.52 20.94 11.78
C PHE A 337 15.78 21.81 10.76
N VAL A 338 14.56 22.25 11.08
CA VAL A 338 13.75 23.13 10.22
C VAL A 338 14.43 24.48 9.94
N SER A 339 15.32 24.93 10.83
CA SER A 339 16.08 26.18 10.61
C SER A 339 17.00 26.15 9.37
N ASN A 340 17.27 24.96 8.81
CA ASN A 340 18.00 24.76 7.56
C ASN A 340 17.14 24.98 6.29
N GLY A 341 15.89 25.44 6.44
CA GLY A 341 14.99 25.74 5.32
C GLY A 341 14.00 24.61 4.99
N VAL A 342 14.00 23.51 5.74
CA VAL A 342 13.10 22.35 5.56
C VAL A 342 11.62 22.78 5.54
N ASP A 343 10.88 22.46 4.48
CA ASP A 343 9.45 22.77 4.36
C ASP A 343 8.55 21.61 4.82
N GLY A 344 9.06 20.39 4.80
CA GLY A 344 8.35 19.17 5.19
C GLY A 344 9.32 18.06 5.58
N ILE A 345 8.83 17.06 6.32
CA ILE A 345 9.64 15.93 6.78
C ILE A 345 8.98 14.61 6.37
N TRP A 346 9.82 13.66 5.99
CA TRP A 346 9.42 12.29 5.70
C TRP A 346 9.96 11.35 6.78
N ASN A 347 9.08 10.69 7.52
CA ASN A 347 9.44 9.64 8.45
C ASN A 347 9.35 8.28 7.76
N ASP A 348 10.51 7.65 7.54
CA ASP A 348 10.64 6.35 6.92
C ASP A 348 11.14 5.30 7.93
N MET A 349 11.08 4.02 7.56
CA MET A 349 11.59 2.90 8.35
C MET A 349 10.97 2.78 9.76
N ASN A 350 9.79 3.37 9.96
CA ASN A 350 9.22 3.65 11.27
C ASN A 350 8.13 2.70 11.73
N GLU A 351 8.11 1.48 11.19
CA GLU A 351 7.31 0.36 11.70
C GLU A 351 7.56 0.04 13.19
N PRO A 352 8.81 0.00 13.73
CA PRO A 352 10.13 0.29 13.16
C PRO A 352 10.82 -0.89 12.48
N ALA A 353 11.52 -0.62 11.38
CA ALA A 353 12.30 -1.60 10.63
C ALA A 353 13.65 -1.94 11.29
N VAL A 354 14.05 -3.21 11.23
CA VAL A 354 15.35 -3.72 11.69
C VAL A 354 15.85 -4.78 10.70
N PHE A 355 17.01 -4.55 10.05
CA PHE A 355 17.48 -5.35 8.91
C PHE A 355 18.00 -6.74 9.28
N LYS A 356 18.58 -6.91 10.46
CA LYS A 356 19.12 -8.21 10.90
C LYS A 356 18.20 -8.91 11.91
N ALA A 357 16.90 -8.87 11.64
CA ALA A 357 15.88 -9.53 12.44
C ALA A 357 14.87 -10.23 11.52
N VAL A 358 14.53 -11.48 11.82
CA VAL A 358 13.58 -12.26 11.00
C VAL A 358 12.20 -11.62 10.95
N THR A 359 11.77 -11.01 12.05
CA THR A 359 10.49 -10.29 12.12
C THR A 359 10.54 -8.91 11.48
N LYS A 360 11.70 -8.49 10.94
CA LYS A 360 11.98 -7.13 10.43
C LYS A 360 11.71 -5.99 11.40
N THR A 361 11.56 -6.27 12.68
CA THR A 361 11.27 -5.25 13.70
C THR A 361 11.95 -5.62 15.02
N MET A 362 11.88 -4.71 15.99
CA MET A 362 12.45 -4.97 17.31
C MET A 362 11.67 -6.08 18.05
N PRO A 363 12.30 -6.82 18.97
CA PRO A 363 11.64 -7.89 19.70
C PRO A 363 10.37 -7.42 20.42
N GLU A 364 9.31 -8.21 20.33
CA GLU A 364 8.03 -7.92 20.99
C GLU A 364 8.15 -7.74 22.51
N SER A 365 9.18 -8.33 23.13
CA SER A 365 9.50 -8.25 24.56
C SER A 365 10.29 -7.00 24.97
N ASN A 366 10.70 -6.15 24.03
CA ASN A 366 11.30 -4.87 24.34
C ASN A 366 10.32 -4.02 25.17
N VAL A 367 10.85 -3.20 26.07
CA VAL A 367 10.06 -2.44 27.05
C VAL A 367 10.01 -0.97 26.64
N HIS A 368 8.78 -0.47 26.58
CA HIS A 368 8.46 0.95 26.46
C HIS A 368 7.94 1.46 27.81
N ARG A 369 8.39 2.64 28.21
CA ARG A 369 8.07 3.25 29.50
C ARG A 369 6.96 4.28 29.35
N GLY A 370 5.91 3.91 28.64
CA GLY A 370 4.86 4.83 28.17
C GLY A 370 4.19 5.63 29.26
N ASP A 371 3.72 6.82 28.90
CA ASP A 371 2.90 7.66 29.77
C ASP A 371 1.59 6.92 30.13
N GLY A 372 1.02 7.20 31.30
CA GLY A 372 -0.24 6.57 31.73
C GLY A 372 -1.41 6.82 30.76
N GLU A 373 -1.42 7.97 30.08
CA GLU A 373 -2.41 8.32 29.05
C GLU A 373 -2.33 7.44 27.78
N LEU A 374 -1.21 6.74 27.58
CA LEU A 374 -0.98 5.79 26.49
C LEU A 374 -0.96 4.34 26.98
N GLY A 375 -1.33 4.05 28.23
CA GLY A 375 -1.37 2.68 28.77
C GLY A 375 -0.19 2.27 29.66
N GLY A 376 0.75 3.19 29.95
CA GLY A 376 1.82 2.96 30.92
C GLY A 376 3.01 2.14 30.40
N CYS A 377 3.80 1.58 31.32
CA CYS A 377 4.94 0.72 30.95
C CYS A 377 4.43 -0.61 30.36
N GLN A 378 4.77 -0.91 29.11
CA GLN A 378 4.35 -2.12 28.40
C GLN A 378 5.45 -2.65 27.49
N ASN A 379 5.26 -3.87 27.00
CA ASN A 379 6.12 -4.44 25.98
C ASN A 379 5.83 -3.85 24.59
N HIS A 380 6.77 -4.01 23.66
CA HIS A 380 6.67 -3.55 22.28
C HIS A 380 5.45 -4.15 21.58
N SER A 381 5.02 -5.38 21.91
CA SER A 381 3.78 -5.96 21.38
C SER A 381 2.51 -5.14 21.61
N PHE A 382 2.51 -4.24 22.61
CA PHE A 382 1.42 -3.29 22.83
C PHE A 382 1.57 -1.99 22.02
N TYR A 383 2.80 -1.56 21.75
CA TYR A 383 3.12 -0.26 21.15
C TYR A 383 3.57 -0.30 19.69
N HIS A 384 3.86 -1.48 19.15
CA HIS A 384 4.42 -1.67 17.81
C HIS A 384 3.65 -0.90 16.74
N ASN A 385 2.33 -1.14 16.64
CA ASN A 385 1.50 -0.50 15.62
C ASN A 385 1.39 1.02 15.78
N VAL A 386 1.64 1.57 16.97
CA VAL A 386 1.56 3.02 17.25
C VAL A 386 2.92 3.71 17.28
N TYR A 387 4.02 2.99 17.06
CA TYR A 387 5.37 3.57 17.06
C TYR A 387 5.51 4.65 15.97
N GLY A 388 5.15 4.32 14.72
CA GLY A 388 5.14 5.25 13.60
C GLY A 388 4.17 6.43 13.79
N LEU A 389 2.98 6.19 14.34
CA LEU A 389 2.02 7.25 14.73
C LEU A 389 2.65 8.26 15.70
N LEU A 390 3.32 7.77 16.74
CA LEU A 390 3.91 8.61 17.79
C LEU A 390 5.15 9.35 17.29
N MET A 391 5.93 8.75 16.39
CA MET A 391 7.01 9.45 15.68
C MET A 391 6.44 10.59 14.81
N ALA A 392 5.44 10.29 13.97
CA ALA A 392 4.79 11.27 13.09
C ALA A 392 4.18 12.45 13.88
N ARG A 393 3.52 12.16 15.01
CA ARG A 393 3.04 13.17 15.96
C ARG A 393 4.18 14.05 16.47
N SER A 394 5.29 13.44 16.92
CA SER A 394 6.44 14.17 17.46
C SER A 394 7.10 15.07 16.39
N THR A 395 7.20 14.57 15.15
CA THR A 395 7.68 15.34 14.00
C THR A 395 6.76 16.51 13.68
N TYR A 396 5.45 16.28 13.61
CA TYR A 396 4.46 17.33 13.37
C TYR A 396 4.51 18.44 14.43
N GLU A 397 4.57 18.05 15.71
CA GLU A 397 4.72 18.97 16.83
C GLU A 397 6.04 19.77 16.74
N GLY A 398 7.15 19.13 16.38
CA GLY A 398 8.44 19.81 16.17
C GLY A 398 8.43 20.84 15.04
N MET A 399 7.82 20.50 13.90
CA MET A 399 7.65 21.44 12.79
C MET A 399 6.77 22.62 13.18
N LYS A 400 5.69 22.37 13.93
CA LYS A 400 4.82 23.44 14.46
C LYS A 400 5.56 24.35 15.44
N LEU A 401 6.44 23.79 16.28
CA LEU A 401 7.31 24.56 17.18
C LEU A 401 8.34 25.41 16.42
N ALA A 402 8.76 24.97 15.23
CA ALA A 402 9.68 25.74 14.39
C ALA A 402 9.02 26.98 13.78
N ASN A 403 7.76 26.84 13.33
CA ASN A 403 7.00 27.93 12.74
C ASN A 403 5.49 27.76 12.95
N GLU A 404 4.94 28.46 13.95
CA GLU A 404 3.50 28.40 14.27
C GLU A 404 2.58 29.00 13.18
N ASN A 405 3.16 29.74 12.24
CA ASN A 405 2.42 30.42 11.16
C ASN A 405 2.33 29.59 9.87
N ARG A 406 2.97 28.41 9.81
CA ARG A 406 2.90 27.49 8.67
C ARG A 406 2.28 26.17 9.09
N ARG A 407 1.59 25.51 8.16
CA ARG A 407 1.06 24.16 8.37
C ARG A 407 2.20 23.17 8.23
N PRO A 408 2.48 22.32 9.23
CA PRO A 408 3.42 21.23 9.06
C PRO A 408 2.96 20.27 7.95
N PHE A 409 3.91 19.78 7.18
CA PHE A 409 3.71 18.65 6.29
C PHE A 409 4.65 17.52 6.72
N VAL A 410 4.06 16.42 7.17
CA VAL A 410 4.77 15.19 7.50
C VAL A 410 4.23 14.08 6.60
N LEU A 411 5.13 13.29 6.01
CA LEU A 411 4.80 12.00 5.39
C LEU A 411 5.32 10.91 6.32
N THR A 412 4.52 9.90 6.64
CA THR A 412 4.94 8.75 7.44
C THR A 412 4.68 7.46 6.68
N ARG A 413 5.59 6.48 6.76
CA ARG A 413 5.34 5.14 6.22
C ARG A 413 4.40 4.39 7.14
N ALA A 414 4.88 4.08 8.33
CA ALA A 414 4.12 3.37 9.33
C ALA A 414 3.14 4.27 10.07
N GLY A 415 2.03 3.67 10.49
CA GLY A 415 0.94 4.40 11.10
C GLY A 415 -0.11 3.50 11.75
N PHE A 416 -1.06 4.16 12.39
CA PHE A 416 -2.21 3.54 13.03
C PHE A 416 -3.46 4.39 12.76
N SER A 417 -4.65 3.88 13.08
CA SER A 417 -5.86 4.71 13.10
C SER A 417 -5.64 5.95 13.98
N GLY A 418 -5.69 7.14 13.37
CA GLY A 418 -5.33 8.41 14.01
C GLY A 418 -4.09 9.10 13.43
N SER A 419 -3.28 8.42 12.60
CA SER A 419 -2.09 9.01 11.95
C SER A 419 -2.43 10.17 11.03
N GLN A 420 -3.61 10.19 10.41
CA GLN A 420 -4.08 11.24 9.52
C GLN A 420 -4.11 12.63 10.19
N ARG A 421 -4.15 12.69 11.52
CA ARG A 421 -4.13 13.95 12.28
C ARG A 421 -2.77 14.66 12.16
N TYR A 422 -1.72 13.92 11.85
CA TYR A 422 -0.33 14.40 11.91
C TYR A 422 0.44 14.20 10.62
N ALA A 423 0.06 13.23 9.77
CA ALA A 423 0.85 12.93 8.59
C ALA A 423 0.02 12.37 7.41
N ALA A 424 0.46 12.73 6.21
CA ALA A 424 0.16 12.02 4.98
C ALA A 424 0.81 10.63 5.01
N THR A 425 0.41 9.75 4.10
CA THR A 425 1.09 8.46 3.86
C THR A 425 1.28 8.21 2.37
N TRP A 426 2.14 7.26 2.04
CA TRP A 426 2.15 6.61 0.74
C TRP A 426 1.97 5.10 0.91
N THR A 427 1.76 4.36 -0.18
CA THR A 427 1.50 2.91 -0.13
C THR A 427 2.77 2.04 0.05
N GLY A 428 3.88 2.66 0.44
CA GLY A 428 5.19 2.03 0.56
C GLY A 428 5.81 1.58 -0.76
N ASP A 429 6.78 0.68 -0.64
CA ASP A 429 7.74 0.30 -1.70
C ASP A 429 7.09 -0.66 -2.71
N ASN A 430 6.35 -0.07 -3.65
CA ASN A 430 5.66 -0.76 -4.74
C ASN A 430 6.62 -1.10 -5.91
N LEU A 431 6.18 -1.94 -6.84
CA LEU A 431 6.98 -2.33 -8.02
C LEU A 431 6.51 -1.62 -9.30
N SER A 432 7.44 -1.40 -10.23
CA SER A 432 7.19 -0.91 -11.59
C SER A 432 6.47 -1.95 -12.46
N THR A 433 5.24 -2.31 -12.11
CA THR A 433 4.44 -3.33 -12.82
C THR A 433 2.99 -2.89 -13.04
N TRP A 434 2.35 -3.48 -14.06
CA TRP A 434 0.93 -3.27 -14.36
C TRP A 434 0.00 -3.71 -13.21
N GLU A 435 0.39 -4.74 -12.46
CA GLU A 435 -0.35 -5.21 -11.27
C GLU A 435 -0.35 -4.13 -10.18
N HIS A 436 0.79 -3.50 -9.91
CA HIS A 436 0.88 -2.44 -8.91
C HIS A 436 0.22 -1.13 -9.36
N LEU A 437 0.23 -0.82 -10.67
CA LEU A 437 -0.60 0.26 -11.22
C LEU A 437 -2.08 0.03 -10.89
N HIS A 438 -2.60 -1.16 -11.21
CA HIS A 438 -4.00 -1.49 -10.94
C HIS A 438 -4.32 -1.47 -9.43
N MET A 439 -3.48 -2.12 -8.63
CA MET A 439 -3.62 -2.22 -7.18
C MET A 439 -3.49 -0.86 -6.47
N SER A 440 -2.79 0.12 -7.07
CA SER A 440 -2.68 1.45 -6.46
C SER A 440 -4.04 2.13 -6.25
N ILE A 441 -5.01 1.89 -7.15
CA ILE A 441 -6.37 2.43 -7.00
C ILE A 441 -7.03 1.84 -5.76
N SER A 442 -7.06 0.51 -5.62
CA SER A 442 -7.69 -0.13 -4.47
C SER A 442 -7.00 0.27 -3.16
N MET A 443 -5.67 0.31 -3.11
CA MET A 443 -4.93 0.66 -1.89
C MET A 443 -5.20 2.10 -1.42
N VAL A 444 -5.17 3.08 -2.34
CA VAL A 444 -5.48 4.49 -2.01
C VAL A 444 -6.90 4.62 -1.46
N LEU A 445 -7.86 3.95 -2.11
CA LEU A 445 -9.25 3.95 -1.65
C LEU A 445 -9.40 3.32 -0.27
N GLN A 446 -8.73 2.21 0.01
CA GLN A 446 -8.84 1.51 1.30
C GLN A 446 -8.25 2.32 2.46
N LEU A 447 -7.15 3.02 2.22
CA LEU A 447 -6.61 4.00 3.17
C LEU A 447 -7.63 5.11 3.45
N GLY A 448 -8.27 5.67 2.41
CA GLY A 448 -9.33 6.66 2.57
C GLY A 448 -10.55 6.14 3.35
N LEU A 449 -11.01 4.92 3.06
CA LEU A 449 -12.09 4.23 3.77
C LEU A 449 -11.72 3.83 5.21
N SER A 450 -10.42 3.85 5.55
CA SER A 450 -9.91 3.58 6.89
C SER A 450 -9.51 4.85 7.65
N GLY A 451 -9.87 6.03 7.11
CA GLY A 451 -9.64 7.32 7.78
C GLY A 451 -8.32 8.00 7.44
N GLN A 452 -7.57 7.53 6.43
CA GLN A 452 -6.32 8.13 5.96
C GLN A 452 -6.44 8.66 4.51
N PRO A 453 -7.08 9.83 4.31
CA PRO A 453 -7.45 10.31 2.98
C PRO A 453 -6.33 10.96 2.17
N LEU A 454 -5.22 11.37 2.80
CA LEU A 454 -4.05 11.93 2.11
C LEU A 454 -3.03 10.83 1.84
N SER A 455 -3.33 10.00 0.84
CA SER A 455 -2.54 8.84 0.44
C SER A 455 -2.38 8.73 -1.08
N GLY A 456 -1.33 8.02 -1.51
CA GLY A 456 -0.94 7.84 -2.91
C GLY A 456 0.19 6.82 -3.05
N PRO A 457 0.40 6.21 -4.22
CA PRO A 457 1.55 5.33 -4.47
C PRO A 457 2.80 6.13 -4.88
N ASP A 458 3.93 5.44 -4.97
CA ASP A 458 5.03 5.92 -5.80
C ASP A 458 4.70 5.68 -7.27
N ILE A 459 4.46 6.77 -8.00
CA ILE A 459 4.03 6.73 -9.40
C ILE A 459 5.20 6.25 -10.27
N GLY A 460 4.93 5.19 -11.05
CA GLY A 460 5.95 4.50 -11.85
C GLY A 460 6.51 3.25 -11.16
N GLY A 461 6.29 3.11 -9.85
CA GLY A 461 6.84 2.03 -9.03
C GLY A 461 8.19 2.39 -8.42
N PHE A 462 8.38 2.07 -7.14
CA PHE A 462 9.61 2.28 -6.41
C PHE A 462 10.71 1.34 -6.94
N ALA A 463 10.44 0.04 -6.96
CA ALA A 463 11.41 -0.98 -7.34
C ALA A 463 11.21 -1.53 -8.76
N GLY A 464 12.33 -1.80 -9.44
CA GLY A 464 12.36 -2.18 -10.85
C GLY A 464 12.30 -1.00 -11.83
N ASN A 465 12.29 -1.30 -13.14
CA ASN A 465 12.24 -0.28 -14.19
C ASN A 465 10.86 -0.24 -14.86
N ALA A 466 10.22 0.93 -14.88
CA ALA A 466 8.99 1.10 -15.63
C ALA A 466 9.27 1.08 -17.14
N THR A 467 8.30 0.58 -17.92
CA THR A 467 8.28 0.86 -19.37
C THR A 467 7.66 2.23 -19.62
N PRO A 468 7.96 2.89 -20.76
CA PRO A 468 7.38 4.19 -21.07
C PRO A 468 5.85 4.23 -20.96
N ARG A 469 5.17 3.20 -21.48
CA ARG A 469 3.70 3.13 -21.45
C ARG A 469 3.16 2.90 -20.05
N LEU A 470 3.83 2.06 -19.25
CA LEU A 470 3.47 1.87 -17.85
C LEU A 470 3.59 3.19 -17.09
N PHE A 471 4.72 3.88 -17.22
CA PHE A 471 4.97 5.14 -16.53
C PHE A 471 3.96 6.22 -16.92
N GLY A 472 3.72 6.43 -18.22
CA GLY A 472 2.78 7.45 -18.71
C GLY A 472 1.34 7.19 -18.25
N ARG A 473 0.88 5.94 -18.26
CA ARG A 473 -0.46 5.57 -17.80
C ARG A 473 -0.59 5.65 -16.28
N TRP A 474 0.48 5.31 -15.55
CA TRP A 474 0.54 5.51 -14.11
C TRP A 474 0.52 6.99 -13.73
N MET A 475 1.25 7.84 -14.46
CA MET A 475 1.19 9.29 -14.27
C MET A 475 -0.23 9.82 -14.53
N GLY A 476 -0.91 9.31 -15.57
CA GLY A 476 -2.30 9.63 -15.86
C GLY A 476 -3.23 9.45 -14.65
N VAL A 477 -3.30 8.24 -14.09
CA VAL A 477 -4.15 7.97 -12.91
C VAL A 477 -3.59 8.58 -11.63
N GLY A 478 -2.27 8.50 -11.43
CA GLY A 478 -1.54 8.96 -10.26
C GLY A 478 -1.68 10.47 -10.03
N SER A 479 -1.76 11.24 -11.12
CA SER A 479 -2.00 12.69 -11.07
C SER A 479 -3.34 13.06 -10.43
N LEU A 480 -4.29 12.13 -10.31
CA LEU A 480 -5.62 12.34 -9.73
C LEU A 480 -5.77 11.73 -8.32
N PHE A 481 -4.74 11.11 -7.77
CA PHE A 481 -4.75 10.64 -6.38
C PHE A 481 -4.60 11.80 -5.38
N PRO A 482 -5.08 11.65 -4.13
CA PRO A 482 -4.95 12.69 -3.10
C PRO A 482 -3.50 13.13 -2.87
N PHE A 483 -2.57 12.18 -2.72
CA PHE A 483 -1.12 12.42 -2.72
C PHE A 483 -0.51 11.97 -4.06
N CYS A 484 0.41 12.77 -4.61
CA CYS A 484 0.91 12.59 -5.98
C CYS A 484 2.42 12.79 -6.03
N ARG A 485 3.16 11.68 -5.99
CA ARG A 485 4.63 11.65 -5.97
C ARG A 485 5.17 10.62 -6.97
N GLY A 486 6.14 11.02 -7.80
CA GLY A 486 7.02 10.09 -8.51
C GLY A 486 8.24 9.77 -7.64
N HIS A 487 8.57 8.49 -7.48
CA HIS A 487 9.71 8.03 -6.68
C HIS A 487 10.20 6.66 -7.17
N SER A 488 11.49 6.39 -7.01
CA SER A 488 12.15 5.17 -7.44
C SER A 488 13.40 4.89 -6.62
N GLU A 489 13.78 3.62 -6.53
CA GLU A 489 14.92 3.14 -5.77
C GLU A 489 16.27 3.35 -6.47
N ALA A 490 17.36 3.17 -5.72
CA ALA A 490 18.71 3.24 -6.24
C ALA A 490 18.98 2.08 -7.21
N GLY A 491 19.71 2.35 -8.29
CA GLY A 491 20.07 1.32 -9.28
C GLY A 491 19.05 1.07 -10.39
N THR A 492 17.86 1.69 -10.31
CA THR A 492 16.89 1.74 -11.43
C THR A 492 17.25 2.82 -12.45
N THR A 493 16.61 2.80 -13.62
CA THR A 493 16.58 3.95 -14.52
C THR A 493 15.92 5.15 -13.84
N ASP A 494 16.31 6.34 -14.28
CA ASP A 494 15.68 7.60 -13.88
C ASP A 494 14.15 7.54 -14.11
N HIS A 495 13.36 8.00 -13.13
CA HIS A 495 11.89 7.99 -13.15
C HIS A 495 11.28 9.40 -13.14
N GLU A 496 12.04 10.41 -13.55
CA GLU A 496 11.51 11.73 -13.86
C GLU A 496 10.63 11.66 -15.13
N PRO A 497 9.64 12.57 -15.28
CA PRO A 497 8.71 12.54 -16.41
C PRO A 497 9.32 12.53 -17.82
N TRP A 498 10.57 12.98 -17.96
CA TRP A 498 11.29 13.06 -19.25
C TRP A 498 12.20 11.86 -19.53
N SER A 499 12.27 10.89 -18.63
CA SER A 499 13.20 9.75 -18.72
C SER A 499 12.73 8.65 -19.68
N PHE A 500 11.49 8.73 -20.17
CA PHE A 500 10.82 7.67 -20.94
C PHE A 500 10.49 8.03 -22.40
N GLY A 501 11.19 9.02 -22.96
CA GLY A 501 10.94 9.52 -24.32
C GLY A 501 9.89 10.63 -24.39
N GLU A 502 9.87 11.36 -25.52
CA GLU A 502 9.07 12.57 -25.69
C GLU A 502 7.56 12.29 -25.63
N GLU A 503 7.13 11.13 -26.10
CA GLU A 503 5.72 10.72 -26.08
C GLU A 503 5.22 10.52 -24.64
N CYS A 504 6.00 9.84 -23.81
CA CYS A 504 5.67 9.65 -22.40
C CYS A 504 5.74 10.98 -21.63
N GLU A 505 6.73 11.81 -21.95
CA GLU A 505 6.88 13.15 -21.37
C GLU A 505 5.65 14.02 -21.62
N GLU A 506 5.09 14.00 -22.83
CA GLU A 506 3.86 14.76 -23.15
C GLU A 506 2.65 14.23 -22.38
N VAL A 507 2.48 12.91 -22.27
CA VAL A 507 1.40 12.33 -21.44
C VAL A 507 1.53 12.77 -19.99
N CYS A 508 2.74 12.74 -19.44
CA CYS A 508 2.99 13.22 -18.08
C CYS A 508 2.69 14.72 -17.94
N ARG A 509 3.10 15.54 -18.91
CA ARG A 509 2.80 16.99 -18.93
C ARG A 509 1.30 17.25 -18.94
N LEU A 510 0.53 16.54 -19.77
CA LEU A 510 -0.93 16.65 -19.83
C LEU A 510 -1.59 16.22 -18.51
N ALA A 511 -1.20 15.06 -17.97
CA ALA A 511 -1.69 14.55 -16.69
C ALA A 511 -1.47 15.56 -15.54
N LEU A 512 -0.26 16.11 -15.45
CA LEU A 512 0.07 17.07 -14.42
C LEU A 512 -0.62 18.41 -14.63
N LYS A 513 -0.73 18.94 -15.85
CA LYS A 513 -1.55 20.14 -16.12
C LYS A 513 -3.01 19.94 -15.69
N ARG A 514 -3.59 18.76 -15.94
CA ARG A 514 -4.93 18.40 -15.48
C ARG A 514 -5.05 18.43 -13.95
N ARG A 515 -4.07 17.87 -13.22
CA ARG A 515 -4.02 17.98 -11.75
C ARG A 515 -4.05 19.44 -11.30
N TYR A 516 -3.22 20.30 -11.88
CA TYR A 516 -3.11 21.71 -11.45
C TYR A 516 -4.38 22.51 -11.74
N ARG A 517 -5.08 22.19 -12.83
CA ARG A 517 -6.44 22.72 -13.06
C ARG A 517 -7.42 22.31 -11.96
N LEU A 518 -7.29 21.08 -11.44
CA LEU A 518 -8.19 20.52 -10.43
C LEU A 518 -7.77 20.81 -8.98
N ILE A 519 -6.65 21.51 -8.73
CA ILE A 519 -6.24 21.90 -7.37
C ILE A 519 -7.34 22.65 -6.60
N PRO A 520 -8.12 23.59 -7.18
CA PRO A 520 -9.23 24.21 -6.47
C PRO A 520 -10.28 23.20 -5.96
N LEU A 521 -10.60 22.18 -6.75
CA LEU A 521 -11.47 21.07 -6.34
C LEU A 521 -10.82 20.24 -5.24
N ILE A 522 -9.61 19.73 -5.46
CA ILE A 522 -8.90 18.85 -4.51
C ILE A 522 -8.73 19.56 -3.15
N TYR A 523 -8.36 20.85 -3.18
CA TYR A 523 -8.19 21.66 -1.97
C TYR A 523 -9.52 21.85 -1.21
N THR A 524 -10.62 22.06 -1.93
CA THR A 524 -11.97 22.13 -1.36
C THR A 524 -12.40 20.80 -0.74
N LEU A 525 -12.08 19.66 -1.38
CA LEU A 525 -12.35 18.34 -0.83
C LEU A 525 -11.56 18.11 0.47
N PHE A 526 -10.30 18.54 0.54
CA PHE A 526 -9.52 18.47 1.77
C PHE A 526 -10.06 19.38 2.88
N TYR A 527 -10.64 20.54 2.56
CA TYR A 527 -11.34 21.35 3.56
C TYR A 527 -12.52 20.59 4.18
N PHE A 528 -13.32 19.87 3.37
CA PHE A 528 -14.41 19.04 3.89
C PHE A 528 -13.92 17.80 4.65
N ALA A 529 -12.83 17.18 4.20
CA ALA A 529 -12.19 16.09 4.94
C ALA A 529 -11.68 16.57 6.31
N HIS A 530 -11.03 17.73 6.35
CA HIS A 530 -10.50 18.35 7.56
C HIS A 530 -11.59 18.78 8.54
N THR A 531 -12.68 19.38 8.06
CA THR A 531 -13.72 19.95 8.92
C THR A 531 -14.84 18.99 9.28
N LYS A 532 -15.12 18.00 8.43
CA LYS A 532 -16.29 17.10 8.58
C LYS A 532 -15.94 15.61 8.52
N GLY A 533 -14.75 15.24 8.06
CA GLY A 533 -14.41 13.83 7.81
C GLY A 533 -15.05 13.25 6.54
N ILE A 534 -15.42 14.11 5.58
CA ILE A 534 -15.90 13.65 4.27
C ILE A 534 -14.71 13.13 3.45
N PRO A 535 -14.77 11.92 2.86
CA PRO A 535 -13.67 11.39 2.08
C PRO A 535 -13.33 12.24 0.84
N VAL A 536 -12.04 12.28 0.48
CA VAL A 536 -11.55 13.01 -0.71
C VAL A 536 -11.75 12.18 -1.98
N ALA A 537 -11.31 10.92 -1.94
CA ALA A 537 -11.51 9.94 -3.00
C ALA A 537 -12.27 8.72 -2.46
N THR A 538 -13.22 8.20 -3.24
CA THR A 538 -14.06 7.07 -2.83
C THR A 538 -14.26 6.06 -3.96
N PRO A 539 -14.55 4.78 -3.65
CA PRO A 539 -15.01 3.82 -4.64
C PRO A 539 -16.23 4.32 -5.42
N THR A 540 -16.37 3.82 -6.65
CA THR A 540 -17.49 4.17 -7.53
C THR A 540 -18.86 3.84 -6.94
N PHE A 541 -18.97 2.80 -6.10
CA PHE A 541 -20.23 2.45 -5.43
C PHE A 541 -20.75 3.54 -4.48
N PHE A 542 -19.94 4.53 -4.07
CA PHE A 542 -20.45 5.66 -3.28
C PHE A 542 -21.48 6.50 -4.06
N ALA A 543 -21.50 6.41 -5.39
CA ALA A 543 -22.53 7.03 -6.21
C ALA A 543 -23.90 6.35 -6.08
N ASP A 544 -23.91 5.02 -5.94
CA ASP A 544 -25.11 4.19 -5.72
C ASP A 544 -24.73 2.92 -4.94
N PRO A 545 -24.80 2.95 -3.59
CA PRO A 545 -24.42 1.80 -2.75
C PRO A 545 -25.33 0.56 -2.93
N THR A 546 -26.49 0.75 -3.56
CA THR A 546 -27.46 -0.33 -3.81
C THR A 546 -27.14 -1.14 -5.06
N ASP A 547 -26.26 -0.63 -5.93
CA ASP A 547 -25.86 -1.34 -7.16
C ASP A 547 -24.67 -2.28 -6.89
N PRO A 548 -24.88 -3.62 -6.91
CA PRO A 548 -23.81 -4.58 -6.65
C PRO A 548 -22.74 -4.61 -7.75
N SER A 549 -23.02 -4.12 -8.96
CA SER A 549 -22.03 -4.10 -10.05
C SER A 549 -20.89 -3.11 -9.80
N LEU A 550 -21.18 -2.03 -9.05
CA LEU A 550 -20.19 -0.98 -8.71
C LEU A 550 -19.27 -1.39 -7.56
N ARG A 551 -19.67 -2.38 -6.76
CA ARG A 551 -19.00 -2.78 -5.50
C ARG A 551 -17.60 -3.38 -5.69
N LYS A 552 -17.31 -3.88 -6.90
CA LYS A 552 -16.05 -4.56 -7.27
C LYS A 552 -15.27 -3.83 -8.37
N LEU A 553 -15.66 -2.60 -8.70
CA LEU A 553 -15.05 -1.85 -9.79
C LEU A 553 -13.71 -1.25 -9.35
N GLU A 554 -12.61 -1.68 -9.96
CA GLU A 554 -11.23 -1.39 -9.53
C GLU A 554 -10.42 -0.56 -10.54
N ASN A 555 -11.04 -0.13 -11.64
CA ASN A 555 -10.46 0.71 -12.67
C ASN A 555 -11.05 2.14 -12.66
N SER A 556 -11.81 2.49 -11.62
CA SER A 556 -12.40 3.82 -11.46
C SER A 556 -12.57 4.20 -10.00
N PHE A 557 -12.67 5.51 -9.75
CA PHE A 557 -12.96 6.07 -8.45
C PHE A 557 -13.61 7.45 -8.58
N LEU A 558 -14.26 7.91 -7.51
CA LEU A 558 -14.79 9.26 -7.41
C LEU A 558 -13.77 10.17 -6.72
N LEU A 559 -13.47 11.32 -7.31
CA LEU A 559 -12.79 12.44 -6.70
C LEU A 559 -13.84 13.54 -6.46
N GLY A 560 -14.47 13.50 -5.29
CA GLY A 560 -15.70 14.27 -5.05
C GLY A 560 -16.79 13.91 -6.06
N PRO A 561 -17.35 14.87 -6.82
CA PRO A 561 -18.38 14.61 -7.82
C PRO A 561 -17.84 14.14 -9.20
N VAL A 562 -16.52 14.01 -9.36
CA VAL A 562 -15.88 13.60 -10.62
C VAL A 562 -15.59 12.10 -10.59
N LEU A 563 -16.17 11.34 -11.51
CA LEU A 563 -15.78 9.95 -11.76
C LEU A 563 -14.53 9.93 -12.65
N VAL A 564 -13.46 9.37 -12.12
CA VAL A 564 -12.20 9.11 -12.81
C VAL A 564 -12.21 7.65 -13.26
N TYR A 565 -12.07 7.40 -14.55
CA TYR A 565 -12.04 6.06 -15.13
C TYR A 565 -10.73 5.87 -15.89
N ALA A 566 -9.94 4.86 -15.53
CA ALA A 566 -8.59 4.67 -16.06
C ALA A 566 -8.39 3.30 -16.69
N SER A 567 -7.51 3.22 -17.68
CA SER A 567 -6.95 1.92 -18.07
C SER A 567 -5.81 1.53 -17.16
N THR A 568 -5.84 0.29 -16.69
CA THR A 568 -4.80 -0.30 -15.84
C THR A 568 -4.22 -1.58 -16.42
N THR A 569 -4.57 -1.92 -17.68
CA THR A 569 -4.12 -3.15 -18.35
C THR A 569 -3.15 -2.83 -19.47
N ARG A 570 -2.15 -3.68 -19.75
CA ARG A 570 -1.09 -3.40 -20.75
C ARG A 570 -1.64 -3.08 -22.14
N ASN A 571 -2.58 -3.90 -22.61
CA ASN A 571 -2.93 -3.99 -24.04
C ASN A 571 -4.14 -3.13 -24.46
N GLN A 572 -4.80 -2.44 -23.53
CA GLN A 572 -6.00 -1.66 -23.83
C GLN A 572 -5.80 -0.21 -23.40
N GLY A 573 -5.91 0.72 -24.35
CA GLY A 573 -6.08 2.14 -24.04
C GLY A 573 -7.52 2.39 -23.56
N LEU A 574 -7.74 3.58 -22.99
CA LEU A 574 -9.06 4.02 -22.53
C LEU A 574 -10.13 3.94 -23.63
N ASP A 575 -9.74 4.23 -24.88
CA ASP A 575 -10.60 4.19 -26.07
C ASP A 575 -11.22 2.82 -26.37
N LYS A 576 -10.65 1.75 -25.79
CA LYS A 576 -11.08 0.36 -25.98
C LYS A 576 -11.79 -0.22 -24.75
N LEU A 577 -11.90 0.54 -23.67
CA LEU A 577 -12.52 0.07 -22.43
C LEU A 577 -14.03 0.28 -22.44
N GLU A 578 -14.74 -0.74 -21.95
CA GLU A 578 -16.15 -0.57 -21.59
C GLU A 578 -16.23 0.19 -20.27
N VAL A 579 -16.95 1.31 -20.28
CA VAL A 579 -17.13 2.18 -19.12
C VAL A 579 -18.43 1.84 -18.43
N THR A 580 -18.36 1.37 -17.18
CA THR A 580 -19.53 1.19 -16.33
C THR A 580 -19.82 2.48 -15.56
N LEU A 581 -20.90 3.17 -15.93
CA LEU A 581 -21.35 4.38 -15.25
C LEU A 581 -22.42 4.05 -14.18
N PRO A 582 -22.39 4.72 -13.02
CA PRO A 582 -23.50 4.66 -12.07
C PRO A 582 -24.79 5.18 -12.69
N LYS A 583 -25.94 4.85 -12.09
CA LYS A 583 -27.23 5.42 -12.50
C LYS A 583 -27.24 6.95 -12.37
N GLY A 584 -28.06 7.58 -13.22
CA GLY A 584 -28.21 9.04 -13.29
C GLY A 584 -27.37 9.67 -14.38
N ILE A 585 -27.30 11.00 -14.36
CA ILE A 585 -26.59 11.80 -15.36
C ILE A 585 -25.09 11.84 -15.03
N TRP A 586 -24.25 11.44 -15.99
CA TRP A 586 -22.81 11.54 -15.94
C TRP A 586 -22.29 12.09 -17.26
N LEU A 587 -21.77 13.32 -17.24
CA LEU A 587 -21.35 14.02 -18.46
C LEU A 587 -19.83 13.99 -18.57
N GLY A 588 -19.33 13.36 -19.64
CA GLY A 588 -17.90 13.31 -19.94
C GLY A 588 -17.32 14.69 -20.26
N PHE A 589 -16.10 14.97 -19.82
CA PHE A 589 -15.38 16.20 -20.12
C PHE A 589 -13.86 15.98 -20.18
N ASP A 590 -13.15 16.90 -20.85
CA ASP A 590 -11.69 16.97 -20.90
C ASP A 590 -11.25 18.44 -20.90
N PHE A 591 -9.94 18.71 -20.75
CA PHE A 591 -9.40 20.08 -20.80
C PHE A 591 -8.71 20.38 -22.14
N GLY A 592 -9.19 19.77 -23.22
CA GLY A 592 -8.53 19.75 -24.53
C GLY A 592 -7.35 18.77 -24.60
N ASP A 593 -7.28 17.84 -23.64
CA ASP A 593 -6.13 16.97 -23.35
C ASP A 593 -6.48 15.47 -23.51
N ALA A 594 -7.45 15.14 -24.36
CA ALA A 594 -7.84 13.75 -24.61
C ALA A 594 -6.66 12.90 -25.11
N HIS A 595 -6.36 11.80 -24.42
CA HIS A 595 -5.27 10.88 -24.74
C HIS A 595 -5.63 9.44 -24.29
N PRO A 596 -5.29 8.38 -25.04
CA PRO A 596 -5.61 6.99 -24.68
C PRO A 596 -5.03 6.51 -23.34
N ASP A 597 -3.90 7.10 -22.91
CA ASP A 597 -3.21 6.80 -21.64
C ASP A 597 -3.60 7.71 -20.47
N LEU A 598 -4.50 8.68 -20.68
CA LEU A 598 -5.04 9.51 -19.61
C LEU A 598 -6.42 9.01 -19.17
N PRO A 599 -6.83 9.19 -17.90
CA PRO A 599 -8.17 8.80 -17.45
C PRO A 599 -9.29 9.57 -18.16
N ALA A 600 -10.45 8.94 -18.38
CA ALA A 600 -11.70 9.66 -18.66
C ALA A 600 -12.21 10.33 -17.39
N LEU A 601 -12.80 11.52 -17.55
CA LEU A 601 -13.47 12.24 -16.48
C LEU A 601 -14.95 12.38 -16.81
N TYR A 602 -15.81 12.08 -15.84
CA TYR A 602 -17.25 12.32 -15.92
C TYR A 602 -17.70 13.13 -14.72
N LEU A 603 -18.45 14.21 -14.96
CA LEU A 603 -19.05 15.02 -13.92
C LEU A 603 -20.47 14.52 -13.63
N LYS A 604 -20.77 14.25 -12.36
CA LYS A 604 -22.12 13.88 -11.90
C LYS A 604 -23.10 15.04 -12.14
N GLY A 605 -24.24 14.76 -12.75
CA GLY A 605 -25.34 15.73 -12.87
C GLY A 605 -25.79 16.23 -11.50
N GLY A 606 -26.08 17.52 -11.40
CA GLY A 606 -26.32 18.20 -10.13
C GLY A 606 -25.08 18.86 -9.54
N SER A 607 -23.93 18.83 -10.23
CA SER A 607 -22.66 19.29 -9.67
C SER A 607 -22.04 20.45 -10.44
N ILE A 608 -21.38 21.33 -9.70
CA ILE A 608 -20.48 22.38 -10.20
C ILE A 608 -19.09 22.12 -9.62
N ILE A 609 -18.05 22.11 -10.46
CA ILE A 609 -16.66 22.03 -9.99
C ILE A 609 -15.86 23.27 -10.40
N PRO A 610 -15.01 23.81 -9.50
CA PRO A 610 -14.06 24.85 -9.84
C PRO A 610 -12.80 24.26 -10.49
N ALA A 611 -12.34 24.88 -11.57
CA ALA A 611 -11.08 24.57 -12.23
C ALA A 611 -10.25 25.84 -12.43
N GLY A 612 -8.96 25.76 -12.14
CA GLY A 612 -8.00 26.87 -12.28
C GLY A 612 -7.17 26.79 -13.56
N LEU A 613 -6.14 27.63 -13.61
CA LEU A 613 -5.13 27.64 -14.66
C LEU A 613 -4.16 26.44 -14.52
N PRO A 614 -3.53 25.98 -15.61
CA PRO A 614 -2.55 24.89 -15.58
C PRO A 614 -1.16 25.45 -15.19
N LEU A 615 -1.02 25.84 -13.92
CA LEU A 615 0.19 26.48 -13.37
C LEU A 615 1.39 25.53 -13.32
N GLN A 616 2.61 26.06 -13.26
CA GLN A 616 3.85 25.28 -13.09
C GLN A 616 4.09 24.83 -11.65
N HIS A 617 3.59 25.60 -10.68
CA HIS A 617 3.54 25.27 -9.26
C HIS A 617 2.38 26.06 -8.62
N VAL A 618 1.83 25.62 -7.48
CA VAL A 618 0.62 26.29 -6.93
C VAL A 618 0.89 27.73 -6.47
N GLY A 619 2.15 28.06 -6.20
CA GLY A 619 2.59 29.40 -5.79
C GLY A 619 2.49 30.48 -6.88
N GLU A 620 2.29 30.11 -8.15
CA GLU A 620 2.02 31.08 -9.23
C GLU A 620 0.60 31.65 -9.16
N ALA A 621 -0.31 30.98 -8.45
CA ALA A 621 -1.73 31.33 -8.42
C ALA A 621 -1.95 32.73 -7.83
N ASN A 622 -2.73 33.55 -8.52
CA ASN A 622 -3.22 34.82 -8.03
C ASN A 622 -4.74 34.74 -7.75
N PRO A 623 -5.25 35.33 -6.65
CA PRO A 623 -6.70 35.41 -6.43
C PRO A 623 -7.49 36.04 -7.58
N SER A 624 -6.88 36.92 -8.39
CA SER A 624 -7.52 37.53 -9.56
C SER A 624 -7.51 36.69 -10.84
N ASP A 625 -6.85 35.52 -10.82
CA ASP A 625 -6.79 34.63 -11.98
C ASP A 625 -8.19 34.20 -12.42
N GLU A 626 -8.34 33.93 -13.73
CA GLU A 626 -9.59 33.41 -14.27
C GLU A 626 -9.92 32.06 -13.61
N LEU A 627 -11.17 31.94 -13.14
CA LEU A 627 -11.72 30.70 -12.60
C LEU A 627 -12.71 30.11 -13.60
N THR A 628 -12.60 28.82 -13.88
CA THR A 628 -13.59 28.08 -14.66
C THR A 628 -14.55 27.33 -13.72
N LEU A 629 -15.85 27.41 -13.97
CA LEU A 629 -16.87 26.56 -13.35
C LEU A 629 -17.41 25.59 -14.40
N LEU A 630 -17.14 24.30 -14.24
CA LEU A 630 -17.80 23.26 -15.03
C LEU A 630 -19.13 22.92 -14.37
N VAL A 631 -20.22 22.99 -15.12
CA VAL A 631 -21.59 22.82 -14.63
C VAL A 631 -22.24 21.63 -15.33
N ALA A 632 -22.68 20.63 -14.57
CA ALA A 632 -23.53 19.54 -15.05
C ALA A 632 -24.88 19.60 -14.33
N LEU A 633 -25.96 19.89 -15.06
CA LEU A 633 -27.30 19.92 -14.48
C LEU A 633 -27.82 18.51 -14.22
N ASP A 634 -28.62 18.36 -13.16
CA ASP A 634 -29.40 17.16 -12.89
C ASP A 634 -30.70 17.11 -13.72
N GLU A 635 -31.50 16.06 -13.52
CA GLU A 635 -32.80 15.88 -14.18
C GLU A 635 -33.81 16.99 -13.85
N SER A 636 -33.62 17.71 -12.74
CA SER A 636 -34.43 18.86 -12.34
C SER A 636 -33.91 20.20 -12.88
N GLY A 637 -32.84 20.18 -13.68
CA GLY A 637 -32.20 21.35 -14.23
C GLY A 637 -31.42 22.15 -13.19
N LYS A 638 -30.90 21.53 -12.13
CA LYS A 638 -30.15 22.19 -11.06
C LYS A 638 -28.73 21.65 -10.94
N ALA A 639 -27.84 22.47 -10.37
CA ALA A 639 -26.53 22.01 -9.91
C ALA A 639 -26.00 22.87 -8.76
N GLU A 640 -25.19 22.28 -7.89
CA GLU A 640 -24.52 22.95 -6.78
C GLU A 640 -23.03 22.63 -6.74
N GLY A 641 -22.23 23.55 -6.23
CA GLY A 641 -20.80 23.32 -6.03
C GLY A 641 -20.17 24.27 -5.04
N PHE A 642 -18.95 23.93 -4.66
CA PHE A 642 -18.24 24.59 -3.58
C PHE A 642 -16.83 24.95 -4.01
N LEU A 643 -16.35 26.10 -3.51
CA LEU A 643 -14.96 26.51 -3.64
C LEU A 643 -14.48 27.08 -2.30
N PHE A 644 -13.49 26.43 -1.71
CA PHE A 644 -12.78 26.91 -0.52
C PHE A 644 -11.47 27.61 -0.91
N GLU A 645 -11.26 28.81 -0.39
CA GLU A 645 -10.07 29.64 -0.61
C GLU A 645 -9.58 30.25 0.70
N ASP A 646 -8.27 30.20 0.92
CA ASP A 646 -7.54 30.86 2.02
C ASP A 646 -6.11 31.20 1.55
N ASP A 647 -5.21 31.54 2.48
CA ASP A 647 -3.79 31.84 2.20
C ASP A 647 -3.02 30.63 1.63
N GLY A 648 -3.58 29.42 1.62
CA GLY A 648 -2.97 28.19 1.13
C GLY A 648 -1.97 27.56 2.10
N ASP A 649 -1.33 28.35 2.95
CA ASP A 649 -0.46 27.91 4.05
C ASP A 649 -0.65 28.83 5.27
N GLY A 650 -0.66 28.26 6.47
CA GLY A 650 -0.95 28.94 7.73
C GLY A 650 -2.37 28.74 8.28
N TYR A 651 -2.70 29.38 9.41
CA TYR A 651 -3.86 29.01 10.22
C TYR A 651 -4.97 30.07 10.30
N GLU A 652 -4.89 31.16 9.54
CA GLU A 652 -5.88 32.25 9.60
C GLU A 652 -7.30 31.79 9.21
N PHE A 653 -7.43 30.72 8.40
CA PHE A 653 -8.72 30.08 8.11
C PHE A 653 -9.43 29.58 9.39
N THR A 654 -8.69 29.15 10.42
CA THR A 654 -9.27 28.73 11.71
C THR A 654 -9.88 29.89 12.50
N ARG A 655 -9.47 31.12 12.18
CA ARG A 655 -9.98 32.37 12.76
C ARG A 655 -11.06 33.02 11.89
N GLY A 656 -11.48 32.34 10.82
CA GLY A 656 -12.49 32.84 9.89
C GLY A 656 -11.95 33.60 8.69
N ASN A 657 -10.63 33.74 8.50
CA ASN A 657 -10.05 34.36 7.30
C ASN A 657 -9.94 33.35 6.17
N TYR A 658 -11.09 32.98 5.61
CA TYR A 658 -11.23 32.15 4.41
C TYR A 658 -12.47 32.60 3.63
N LEU A 659 -12.64 32.09 2.42
CA LEU A 659 -13.85 32.24 1.62
C LEU A 659 -14.31 30.85 1.19
N LEU A 660 -15.47 30.43 1.68
CA LEU A 660 -16.19 29.29 1.13
C LEU A 660 -17.37 29.80 0.30
N THR A 661 -17.29 29.62 -1.02
CA THR A 661 -18.35 30.00 -1.95
C THR A 661 -19.25 28.82 -2.27
N HIS A 662 -20.56 29.00 -2.14
CA HIS A 662 -21.59 28.07 -2.56
C HIS A 662 -22.17 28.55 -3.90
N TYR A 663 -21.82 27.88 -4.99
CA TYR A 663 -22.36 28.15 -6.32
C TYR A 663 -23.64 27.35 -6.55
N SER A 664 -24.60 27.95 -7.24
CA SER A 664 -25.82 27.29 -7.68
C SER A 664 -26.08 27.60 -9.16
N ALA A 665 -26.53 26.60 -9.91
CA ALA A 665 -27.03 26.73 -11.26
C ALA A 665 -28.47 26.22 -11.33
N GLN A 666 -29.34 26.96 -12.02
CA GLN A 666 -30.72 26.56 -12.20
C GLN A 666 -31.22 26.93 -13.60
N LEU A 667 -31.82 25.95 -14.28
CA LEU A 667 -32.56 26.15 -15.52
C LEU A 667 -33.86 26.90 -15.25
N GLN A 668 -34.02 28.04 -15.91
CA GLN A 668 -35.24 28.85 -15.92
C GLN A 668 -35.65 29.06 -17.37
N SER A 669 -36.78 28.47 -17.75
CA SER A 669 -37.27 28.42 -19.14
C SER A 669 -36.22 27.94 -20.15
N THR A 670 -35.51 28.85 -20.81
CA THR A 670 -34.49 28.56 -21.84
C THR A 670 -33.09 29.02 -21.45
N ALA A 671 -32.88 29.47 -20.21
CA ALA A 671 -31.58 29.95 -19.74
C ALA A 671 -31.19 29.31 -18.41
N VAL A 672 -29.93 28.91 -18.29
CA VAL A 672 -29.34 28.47 -17.04
C VAL A 672 -28.76 29.69 -16.33
N THR A 673 -29.25 29.94 -15.12
CA THR A 673 -28.74 31.01 -14.27
C THR A 673 -27.74 30.43 -13.28
N VAL A 674 -26.50 30.92 -13.32
CA VAL A 674 -25.42 30.57 -12.39
C VAL A 674 -25.17 31.74 -11.46
N SER A 675 -25.16 31.49 -10.16
CA SER A 675 -25.01 32.53 -9.14
C SER A 675 -24.37 31.99 -7.86
N VAL A 676 -23.91 32.91 -7.01
CA VAL A 676 -23.48 32.59 -5.64
C VAL A 676 -24.70 32.56 -4.73
N HIS A 677 -25.03 31.37 -4.22
CA HIS A 677 -26.13 31.18 -3.28
C HIS A 677 -25.79 31.69 -1.89
N ARG A 678 -24.57 31.42 -1.41
CA ARG A 678 -24.09 31.77 -0.08
C ARG A 678 -22.57 31.89 -0.05
N THR A 679 -22.05 32.69 0.88
CA THR A 679 -20.62 32.72 1.24
C THR A 679 -20.44 32.49 2.73
N GLU A 680 -19.31 31.91 3.12
CA GLU A 680 -18.88 31.80 4.51
C GLU A 680 -17.41 32.25 4.64
N GLY A 681 -17.04 32.65 5.86
CA GLY A 681 -15.75 33.27 6.15
C GLY A 681 -15.71 34.77 5.87
N SER A 682 -14.58 35.40 6.21
CA SER A 682 -14.37 36.85 6.16
C SER A 682 -13.43 37.29 5.04
N TRP A 683 -12.82 36.35 4.31
CA TRP A 683 -11.92 36.67 3.20
C TRP A 683 -12.69 37.34 2.07
N LYS A 684 -12.15 38.45 1.57
CA LYS A 684 -12.80 39.25 0.54
C LYS A 684 -12.77 38.52 -0.81
N ARG A 685 -13.95 38.27 -1.39
CA ARG A 685 -14.08 37.73 -2.75
C ARG A 685 -13.21 38.52 -3.74
N PRO A 686 -12.32 37.84 -4.49
CA PRO A 686 -11.52 38.51 -5.51
C PRO A 686 -12.39 38.94 -6.69
N LYS A 687 -12.06 40.07 -7.30
CA LYS A 687 -12.65 40.46 -8.58
C LYS A 687 -11.86 39.77 -9.70
N ARG A 688 -12.37 38.64 -10.17
CA ARG A 688 -11.77 37.84 -11.23
C ARG A 688 -12.76 37.55 -12.34
N ARG A 689 -12.23 37.20 -13.52
CA ARG A 689 -13.04 36.69 -14.62
C ARG A 689 -13.53 35.28 -14.26
N LEU A 690 -14.81 35.04 -14.48
CA LEU A 690 -15.45 33.74 -14.28
C LEU A 690 -15.82 33.19 -15.65
N HIS A 691 -15.33 32.00 -15.98
CA HIS A 691 -15.65 31.26 -17.19
C HIS A 691 -16.58 30.10 -16.82
N ILE A 692 -17.82 30.12 -17.29
CA ILE A 692 -18.74 29.00 -17.06
C ILE A 692 -18.72 28.10 -18.29
N GLN A 693 -18.54 26.81 -18.05
CA GLN A 693 -18.65 25.74 -19.03
C GLN A 693 -19.83 24.84 -18.66
N LEU A 694 -20.96 25.03 -19.33
CA LEU A 694 -22.15 24.20 -19.13
C LEU A 694 -22.06 22.95 -20.01
N LEU A 695 -22.01 21.77 -19.40
CA LEU A 695 -21.93 20.49 -20.09
C LEU A 695 -23.29 20.11 -20.69
N LEU A 696 -23.29 19.72 -21.97
CA LEU A 696 -24.49 19.31 -22.72
C LEU A 696 -24.54 17.80 -23.03
N GLY A 697 -23.42 17.09 -22.89
CA GLY A 697 -23.27 15.68 -23.26
C GLY A 697 -22.29 15.45 -24.42
N GLY A 698 -21.73 14.23 -24.53
CA GLY A 698 -20.70 13.88 -25.53
C GLY A 698 -19.47 14.79 -25.54
N GLY A 699 -19.12 15.38 -24.39
CA GLY A 699 -18.05 16.37 -24.24
C GLY A 699 -18.40 17.79 -24.70
N ALA A 700 -19.59 18.02 -25.27
CA ALA A 700 -19.99 19.35 -25.73
C ALA A 700 -20.26 20.29 -24.56
N MET A 701 -19.82 21.53 -24.70
CA MET A 701 -19.94 22.57 -23.69
C MET A 701 -20.47 23.87 -24.29
N LEU A 702 -21.16 24.67 -23.47
CA LEU A 702 -21.46 26.07 -23.75
C LEU A 702 -20.62 26.95 -22.85
N ASP A 703 -19.86 27.85 -23.45
CA ASP A 703 -19.04 28.81 -22.75
C ASP A 703 -19.77 30.15 -22.55
N THR A 704 -19.69 30.69 -21.35
CA THR A 704 -20.00 32.10 -21.08
C THR A 704 -18.95 32.70 -20.15
N TRP A 705 -18.78 34.02 -20.20
CA TRP A 705 -17.84 34.74 -19.35
C TRP A 705 -18.53 35.86 -18.59
N GLY A 706 -18.06 36.10 -17.37
CA GLY A 706 -18.51 37.21 -16.54
C GLY A 706 -17.54 37.48 -15.40
N VAL A 707 -18.06 38.01 -14.29
CA VAL A 707 -17.29 38.35 -13.09
C VAL A 707 -17.74 37.47 -11.93
N ASP A 708 -16.78 36.92 -11.17
CA ASP A 708 -17.09 36.08 -10.00
C ASP A 708 -17.91 36.87 -8.95
N GLY A 709 -19.02 36.29 -8.53
CA GLY A 709 -19.99 36.90 -7.61
C GLY A 709 -21.20 37.55 -8.29
N GLU A 710 -21.16 37.80 -9.60
CA GLU A 710 -22.31 38.28 -10.36
C GLU A 710 -23.23 37.12 -10.80
N VAL A 711 -24.47 37.45 -11.14
CA VAL A 711 -25.42 36.48 -11.72
C VAL A 711 -25.14 36.39 -13.21
N LEU A 712 -24.88 35.18 -13.70
CA LEU A 712 -24.56 34.90 -15.10
C LEU A 712 -25.65 34.04 -15.73
N HIS A 713 -25.99 34.33 -16.98
CA HIS A 713 -27.01 33.60 -17.74
C HIS A 713 -26.36 32.90 -18.93
N VAL A 714 -26.65 31.61 -19.08
CA VAL A 714 -26.28 30.79 -20.23
C VAL A 714 -27.55 30.46 -20.99
N ASN A 715 -27.72 31.02 -22.19
CA ASN A 715 -28.87 30.66 -23.02
C ASN A 715 -28.66 29.27 -23.60
N LEU A 716 -29.63 28.38 -23.37
CA LEU A 716 -29.63 27.06 -24.00
C LEU A 716 -30.02 27.20 -25.48
N PRO A 717 -29.27 26.56 -26.39
CA PRO A 717 -29.66 26.47 -27.79
C PRO A 717 -30.82 25.47 -27.94
N SER A 718 -31.40 25.42 -29.14
CA SER A 718 -32.45 24.44 -29.47
C SER A 718 -31.93 22.99 -29.39
N GLU A 719 -32.82 22.01 -29.19
CA GLU A 719 -32.43 20.59 -29.11
C GLU A 719 -31.66 20.11 -30.36
N GLU A 720 -32.03 20.62 -31.55
CA GLU A 720 -31.35 20.32 -32.81
C GLU A 720 -29.89 20.86 -32.81
N GLU A 721 -29.70 22.07 -32.30
CA GLU A 721 -28.37 22.67 -32.14
C GLU A 721 -27.54 21.93 -31.08
N VAL A 722 -28.14 21.52 -29.94
CA VAL A 722 -27.47 20.68 -28.93
C VAL A 722 -27.00 19.38 -29.56
N SER A 723 -27.87 18.68 -30.29
CA SER A 723 -27.51 17.42 -30.96
C SER A 723 -26.35 17.60 -31.95
N LYS A 724 -26.32 18.73 -32.67
CA LYS A 724 -25.21 19.06 -33.58
C LYS A 724 -23.91 19.36 -32.82
N LEU A 725 -23.97 20.08 -31.71
CA LEU A 725 -22.81 20.37 -30.85
C LEU A 725 -22.24 19.08 -30.26
N VAL A 726 -23.08 18.20 -29.73
CA VAL A 726 -22.70 16.88 -29.20
C VAL A 726 -22.00 16.05 -30.28
N SER A 727 -22.62 15.89 -31.45
CA SER A 727 -22.02 15.13 -32.55
C SER A 727 -20.68 15.72 -33.03
N THR A 728 -20.57 17.05 -33.06
CA THR A 728 -19.31 17.74 -33.42
C THR A 728 -18.23 17.49 -32.37
N SER A 729 -18.58 17.58 -31.08
CA SER A 729 -17.67 17.34 -29.97
C SER A 729 -17.17 15.90 -29.95
N GLU A 730 -18.05 14.91 -30.10
CA GLU A 730 -17.68 13.49 -30.16
C GLU A 730 -16.73 13.20 -31.32
N LYS A 731 -16.96 13.83 -32.48
CA LYS A 731 -16.06 13.72 -33.62
C LYS A 731 -14.70 14.34 -33.32
N GLN A 732 -14.66 15.54 -32.73
CA GLN A 732 -13.41 16.19 -32.33
C GLN A 732 -12.64 15.37 -31.28
N TYR A 733 -13.34 14.79 -30.31
CA TYR A 733 -12.75 13.91 -29.31
C TYR A 733 -12.11 12.68 -29.95
N LYS A 734 -12.81 12.00 -30.86
CA LYS A 734 -12.26 10.87 -31.64
C LYS A 734 -11.05 11.29 -32.47
N GLU A 735 -11.14 12.42 -33.17
CA GLU A 735 -10.01 12.95 -33.95
C GLU A 735 -8.79 13.29 -33.07
N ARG A 736 -9.00 13.78 -31.84
CA ARG A 736 -7.91 14.01 -30.88
C ARG A 736 -7.26 12.71 -30.44
N LEU A 737 -8.05 11.69 -30.09
CA LEU A 737 -7.54 10.37 -29.72
C LEU A 737 -6.76 9.70 -30.86
N GLU A 738 -7.24 9.82 -32.10
CA GLU A 738 -6.57 9.26 -33.29
C GLU A 738 -5.27 10.00 -33.65
N LYS A 739 -5.19 11.31 -33.39
CA LYS A 739 -3.99 12.13 -33.65
C LYS A 739 -3.02 12.18 -32.47
N ALA A 740 -3.42 11.70 -31.30
CA ALA A 740 -2.58 11.65 -30.11
C ALA A 740 -1.32 10.84 -30.40
N ILE A 741 -0.15 11.40 -30.05
CA ILE A 741 1.12 10.71 -30.22
C ILE A 741 1.19 9.61 -29.18
N GLN A 742 1.06 8.36 -29.63
CA GLN A 742 1.02 7.21 -28.73
C GLN A 742 2.41 6.88 -28.20
N ILE A 743 2.48 6.51 -26.92
CA ILE A 743 3.69 5.97 -26.34
C ILE A 743 4.00 4.63 -27.04
N PRO A 744 5.19 4.45 -27.63
CA PRO A 744 5.52 3.24 -28.38
C PRO A 744 5.36 1.98 -27.52
N ASP A 745 4.82 0.93 -28.14
CA ASP A 745 4.88 -0.42 -27.58
C ASP A 745 6.32 -0.91 -27.69
N VAL A 746 7.15 -0.55 -26.73
CA VAL A 746 8.44 -1.20 -26.58
C VAL A 746 8.12 -2.62 -26.08
N GLU A 747 8.12 -3.59 -27.00
CA GLU A 747 8.27 -4.99 -26.62
C GLU A 747 9.55 -5.09 -25.78
N ASP A 748 9.54 -5.88 -24.72
CA ASP A 748 10.78 -6.30 -24.09
C ASP A 748 11.57 -7.10 -25.14
N GLU A 749 12.33 -6.40 -26.00
CA GLU A 749 13.22 -6.97 -27.01
C GLU A 749 14.40 -7.61 -26.29
N VAL A 750 14.16 -8.78 -25.73
CA VAL A 750 15.20 -9.81 -25.67
C VAL A 750 15.07 -10.59 -26.97
N SER A 751 15.87 -10.21 -27.97
CA SER A 751 15.92 -10.88 -29.27
C SER A 751 16.47 -12.30 -29.12
N GLY A 752 15.59 -13.30 -29.02
CA GLY A 752 15.91 -14.73 -29.15
C GLY A 752 15.46 -15.30 -30.52
N PRO A 753 16.13 -16.33 -31.07
CA PRO A 753 15.86 -16.82 -32.43
C PRO A 753 14.47 -17.47 -32.56
N LYS A 754 13.80 -17.21 -33.68
CA LYS A 754 12.50 -17.81 -34.05
C LYS A 754 12.53 -19.34 -34.06
N GLY A 755 11.70 -19.96 -33.23
CA GLY A 755 11.28 -21.36 -33.37
C GLY A 755 10.35 -21.83 -32.23
N MET A 756 9.10 -22.18 -32.60
CA MET A 756 8.01 -22.73 -31.77
C MET A 756 7.36 -21.78 -30.74
N GLU A 757 6.02 -21.80 -30.71
CA GLU A 757 5.17 -20.91 -29.91
C GLU A 757 5.56 -20.86 -28.42
N LEU A 758 6.12 -19.73 -28.00
CA LEU A 758 6.34 -19.40 -26.60
C LEU A 758 5.06 -18.72 -26.06
N SER A 759 4.22 -19.49 -25.37
CA SER A 759 3.16 -18.91 -24.53
C SER A 759 3.83 -18.15 -23.38
N ARG A 760 3.87 -16.81 -23.44
CA ARG A 760 4.24 -15.91 -22.31
C ARG A 760 3.15 -15.86 -21.20
N THR A 761 2.39 -16.95 -21.03
CA THR A 761 1.37 -17.10 -19.98
C THR A 761 1.79 -18.22 -19.04
N PRO A 762 1.78 -18.01 -17.70
CA PRO A 762 2.18 -19.04 -16.76
C PRO A 762 1.32 -20.29 -16.93
N ILE A 763 1.94 -21.46 -16.81
CA ILE A 763 1.24 -22.73 -16.79
C ILE A 763 0.63 -22.90 -15.40
N GLU A 764 -0.68 -23.07 -15.33
CA GLU A 764 -1.34 -23.52 -14.12
C GLU A 764 -1.45 -25.05 -14.12
N LEU A 765 -1.03 -25.67 -13.03
CA LEU A 765 -1.24 -27.10 -12.73
C LEU A 765 -2.10 -27.18 -11.46
N LYS A 766 -3.14 -28.00 -11.46
CA LYS A 766 -4.13 -28.03 -10.37
C LYS A 766 -4.55 -29.45 -9.97
N SER A 767 -4.50 -29.72 -8.67
CA SER A 767 -5.17 -30.86 -8.04
C SER A 767 -6.38 -30.42 -7.22
N SER A 768 -7.02 -31.34 -6.49
CA SER A 768 -8.04 -30.97 -5.49
C SER A 768 -7.49 -30.08 -4.37
N ASP A 769 -6.20 -30.24 -4.06
CA ASP A 769 -5.59 -29.67 -2.86
C ASP A 769 -4.56 -28.59 -3.20
N TRP A 770 -3.99 -28.61 -4.41
CA TRP A 770 -2.91 -27.71 -4.82
C TRP A 770 -3.22 -26.93 -6.10
N LEU A 771 -2.70 -25.70 -6.15
CA LEU A 771 -2.55 -24.92 -7.37
C LEU A 771 -1.11 -24.42 -7.49
N LEU A 772 -0.48 -24.78 -8.61
CA LEU A 772 0.87 -24.36 -8.97
C LEU A 772 0.83 -23.41 -10.16
N LYS A 773 1.69 -22.39 -10.14
CA LYS A 773 1.95 -21.52 -11.29
C LYS A 773 3.41 -21.66 -11.71
N VAL A 774 3.63 -22.13 -12.93
CA VAL A 774 4.96 -22.42 -13.49
C VAL A 774 5.24 -21.48 -14.66
N VAL A 775 6.46 -20.95 -14.74
CA VAL A 775 6.87 -19.97 -15.75
C VAL A 775 8.01 -20.56 -16.60
N PRO A 776 7.70 -21.16 -17.77
CA PRO A 776 8.71 -21.80 -18.61
C PRO A 776 9.83 -20.86 -19.07
N TRP A 777 9.51 -19.63 -19.45
CA TRP A 777 10.48 -18.69 -20.04
C TRP A 777 11.45 -18.07 -19.02
N ILE A 778 11.42 -18.48 -17.74
CA ILE A 778 12.34 -18.01 -16.69
C ILE A 778 12.77 -19.20 -15.84
N GLY A 779 13.74 -19.97 -16.32
CA GLY A 779 14.30 -21.11 -15.59
C GLY A 779 13.28 -22.22 -15.28
N GLY A 780 12.14 -22.25 -15.97
CA GLY A 780 11.00 -23.10 -15.65
C GLY A 780 10.38 -22.87 -14.26
N ARG A 781 10.65 -21.73 -13.61
CA ARG A 781 10.39 -21.45 -12.18
C ARG A 781 8.95 -21.71 -11.75
N ILE A 782 8.75 -22.27 -10.55
CA ILE A 782 7.43 -22.27 -9.90
C ILE A 782 7.31 -20.99 -9.07
N ILE A 783 6.37 -20.13 -9.43
CA ILE A 783 6.17 -18.82 -8.80
C ILE A 783 5.04 -18.82 -7.76
N SER A 784 4.27 -19.91 -7.67
CA SER A 784 3.20 -20.02 -6.68
C SER A 784 2.94 -21.46 -6.30
N MET A 785 2.79 -21.73 -5.00
CA MET A 785 2.27 -22.98 -4.45
C MET A 785 1.17 -22.68 -3.44
N ILE A 786 -0.09 -22.94 -3.80
CA ILE A 786 -1.27 -22.68 -2.96
C ILE A 786 -1.90 -23.99 -2.54
N HIS A 787 -2.10 -24.17 -1.23
CA HIS A 787 -2.77 -25.34 -0.66
C HIS A 787 -4.22 -24.98 -0.28
N PHE A 788 -5.18 -25.37 -1.11
CA PHE A 788 -6.60 -25.02 -1.00
C PHE A 788 -7.23 -25.37 0.35
N PRO A 789 -7.05 -26.58 0.93
CA PRO A 789 -7.71 -26.95 2.19
C PRO A 789 -7.31 -26.04 3.36
N SER A 790 -6.07 -25.52 3.34
CA SER A 790 -5.57 -24.58 4.35
C SER A 790 -5.78 -23.11 3.99
N GLY A 791 -6.09 -22.79 2.73
CA GLY A 791 -6.05 -21.43 2.20
C GLY A 791 -4.67 -20.76 2.27
N THR A 792 -3.59 -21.54 2.40
CA THR A 792 -2.22 -21.04 2.59
C THR A 792 -1.46 -21.05 1.27
N GLN A 793 -0.80 -19.93 0.97
CA GLN A 793 0.16 -19.83 -0.13
C GLN A 793 1.58 -19.99 0.42
N TRP A 794 2.08 -21.23 0.39
CA TRP A 794 3.38 -21.58 0.96
C TRP A 794 4.55 -20.98 0.18
N LEU A 795 4.40 -20.82 -1.13
CA LEU A 795 5.42 -20.21 -1.99
C LEU A 795 4.77 -19.14 -2.86
N HIS A 796 5.41 -17.98 -2.92
CA HIS A 796 5.04 -16.86 -3.79
C HIS A 796 6.32 -16.21 -4.30
N GLY A 797 6.75 -16.63 -5.48
CA GLY A 797 7.79 -15.97 -6.25
C GLY A 797 7.18 -15.00 -7.26
N ARG A 798 8.01 -14.11 -7.80
CA ARG A 798 7.72 -13.29 -8.96
C ARG A 798 8.58 -13.75 -10.14
N ILE A 799 8.24 -13.23 -11.32
CA ILE A 799 9.01 -13.43 -12.56
C ILE A 799 10.49 -13.06 -12.34
N GLU A 800 10.79 -12.01 -11.57
CA GLU A 800 12.15 -11.47 -11.42
C GLU A 800 12.84 -11.88 -10.12
N ILE A 801 12.08 -12.26 -9.07
CA ILE A 801 12.60 -12.43 -7.70
C ILE A 801 11.89 -13.60 -7.00
N SER A 802 12.65 -14.48 -6.35
CA SER A 802 12.20 -15.61 -5.52
C SER A 802 11.35 -16.66 -6.25
N GLY A 803 11.09 -17.78 -5.57
CA GLY A 803 10.23 -18.86 -6.04
C GLY A 803 10.91 -20.21 -5.87
N TYR A 804 10.49 -21.20 -6.66
CA TYR A 804 11.18 -22.48 -6.80
C TYR A 804 12.13 -22.38 -7.99
N GLU A 805 13.42 -22.30 -7.71
CA GLU A 805 14.48 -22.15 -8.69
C GLU A 805 15.41 -23.37 -8.69
N GLU A 806 16.09 -23.59 -9.82
CA GLU A 806 17.13 -24.61 -9.91
C GLU A 806 18.37 -24.06 -10.60
N TYR A 807 19.52 -24.56 -10.17
CA TYR A 807 20.81 -24.12 -10.68
C TYR A 807 21.69 -25.32 -10.99
N SER A 808 22.62 -25.15 -11.93
CA SER A 808 23.58 -26.17 -12.39
C SER A 808 24.97 -26.08 -11.74
N GLY A 809 25.14 -25.25 -10.72
CA GLY A 809 26.38 -25.10 -9.97
C GLY A 809 26.17 -24.66 -8.53
N THR A 810 27.29 -24.62 -7.80
CA THR A 810 27.35 -24.21 -6.39
C THR A 810 27.36 -22.69 -6.20
N GLU A 811 27.61 -21.96 -7.29
CA GLU A 811 27.59 -20.50 -7.30
C GLU A 811 26.13 -19.99 -7.30
N TYR A 812 25.92 -18.89 -6.58
CA TYR A 812 24.63 -18.22 -6.57
C TYR A 812 24.24 -17.80 -7.99
N ARG A 813 23.07 -18.24 -8.46
CA ARG A 813 22.53 -17.97 -9.82
C ARG A 813 23.40 -18.48 -10.98
N SER A 814 23.98 -19.67 -10.84
CA SER A 814 24.51 -20.41 -11.98
C SER A 814 23.40 -20.85 -12.96
N ALA A 815 23.76 -21.22 -14.20
CA ALA A 815 22.80 -21.54 -15.26
C ALA A 815 21.70 -22.52 -14.82
N GLY A 816 20.46 -22.27 -15.22
CA GLY A 816 19.23 -23.01 -14.87
C GLY A 816 18.09 -22.10 -14.39
N CYS A 817 18.40 -20.89 -13.90
CA CYS A 817 17.41 -19.99 -13.30
C CYS A 817 16.86 -18.91 -14.23
N SER A 818 17.54 -18.62 -15.35
CA SER A 818 17.19 -17.52 -16.28
C SER A 818 16.92 -17.98 -17.71
N GLU A 819 17.31 -19.21 -18.02
CA GLU A 819 17.21 -19.82 -19.33
C GLU A 819 15.75 -20.09 -19.67
N GLU A 820 15.41 -19.97 -20.96
CA GLU A 820 14.06 -20.31 -21.42
C GLU A 820 13.91 -21.83 -21.51
N TYR A 821 12.90 -22.36 -20.82
CA TYR A 821 12.56 -23.78 -20.88
C TYR A 821 11.47 -24.01 -21.94
N SER A 822 11.70 -25.02 -22.77
CA SER A 822 10.70 -25.56 -23.68
C SER A 822 9.81 -26.57 -22.96
N ILE A 823 8.51 -26.53 -23.23
CA ILE A 823 7.57 -27.56 -22.76
C ILE A 823 7.69 -28.78 -23.69
N ILE A 824 8.20 -29.89 -23.17
CA ILE A 824 8.43 -31.13 -23.93
C ILE A 824 7.19 -32.02 -23.93
N ASN A 825 6.50 -32.10 -22.79
CA ASN A 825 5.24 -32.82 -22.65
C ASN A 825 4.33 -32.08 -21.65
N ARG A 826 3.03 -32.09 -21.89
CA ARG A 826 2.02 -31.59 -20.95
C ARG A 826 0.79 -32.48 -21.02
N GLU A 827 0.47 -33.12 -19.92
CA GLU A 827 -0.73 -33.94 -19.78
C GLU A 827 -1.73 -33.16 -18.93
N LEU A 828 -2.86 -32.77 -19.55
CA LEU A 828 -3.95 -32.05 -18.89
C LEU A 828 -4.92 -33.08 -18.33
N GLY A 829 -4.93 -33.26 -17.01
CA GLY A 829 -5.77 -34.27 -16.37
C GLY A 829 -7.27 -34.07 -16.69
N HIS A 830 -7.91 -35.11 -17.23
CA HIS A 830 -9.36 -35.32 -17.12
C HIS A 830 -9.63 -36.33 -16.00
N ALA A 831 -10.84 -36.33 -15.43
CA ALA A 831 -11.20 -37.04 -14.19
C ALA A 831 -10.51 -38.42 -14.01
N GLY A 832 -9.47 -38.47 -13.17
CA GLY A 832 -8.70 -39.68 -12.83
C GLY A 832 -7.31 -39.83 -13.48
N GLU A 833 -6.87 -38.87 -14.31
CA GLU A 833 -5.54 -38.86 -14.95
C GLU A 833 -4.54 -37.94 -14.23
N GLU A 834 -3.24 -38.24 -14.39
CA GLU A 834 -2.11 -37.49 -13.84
C GLU A 834 -1.96 -36.17 -14.60
N GLU A 835 -2.04 -35.03 -13.91
CA GLU A 835 -1.66 -33.75 -14.51
C GLU A 835 -0.15 -33.56 -14.32
N SER A 836 0.57 -33.42 -15.44
CA SER A 836 2.03 -33.30 -15.43
C SER A 836 2.54 -32.34 -16.50
N VAL A 837 3.71 -31.77 -16.25
CA VAL A 837 4.48 -30.99 -17.22
C VAL A 837 5.95 -31.41 -17.18
N LEU A 838 6.54 -31.57 -18.37
CA LEU A 838 7.97 -31.80 -18.57
C LEU A 838 8.57 -30.60 -19.28
N LEU A 839 9.58 -29.98 -18.66
CA LEU A 839 10.27 -28.79 -19.13
C LEU A 839 11.74 -29.08 -19.38
N GLU A 840 12.33 -28.46 -20.40
CA GLU A 840 13.77 -28.54 -20.69
C GLU A 840 14.37 -27.18 -21.04
N GLY A 841 15.47 -26.81 -20.36
CA GLY A 841 16.26 -25.61 -20.66
C GLY A 841 17.71 -25.97 -21.02
N ASP A 842 18.24 -25.37 -22.09
CA ASP A 842 19.67 -25.47 -22.43
C ASP A 842 20.47 -24.56 -21.48
N ILE A 843 21.35 -25.17 -20.69
CA ILE A 843 22.18 -24.48 -19.68
C ILE A 843 23.65 -24.33 -20.13
N GLY A 844 23.89 -24.48 -21.44
CA GLY A 844 25.18 -24.30 -22.09
C GLY A 844 26.15 -25.47 -21.94
N GLY A 845 27.12 -25.54 -22.85
CA GLY A 845 28.17 -26.58 -22.81
C GLY A 845 27.70 -27.99 -23.20
N GLY A 846 26.59 -28.09 -23.93
CA GLY A 846 26.00 -29.36 -24.36
C GLY A 846 25.15 -30.05 -23.30
N LEU A 847 24.73 -29.30 -22.27
CA LEU A 847 23.95 -29.77 -21.13
C LEU A 847 22.52 -29.21 -21.15
N VAL A 848 21.58 -30.03 -20.70
CA VAL A 848 20.16 -29.66 -20.56
C VAL A 848 19.74 -29.90 -19.13
N LEU A 849 19.03 -28.94 -18.54
CA LEU A 849 18.32 -29.12 -17.29
C LEU A 849 16.87 -29.50 -17.60
N GLN A 850 16.46 -30.69 -17.17
CA GLN A 850 15.12 -31.22 -17.37
C GLN A 850 14.37 -31.26 -16.05
N ARG A 851 13.12 -30.79 -16.03
CA ARG A 851 12.25 -30.74 -14.84
C ARG A 851 10.89 -31.33 -15.16
N GLN A 852 10.48 -32.34 -14.40
CA GLN A 852 9.14 -32.90 -14.42
C GLN A 852 8.39 -32.49 -13.16
N ILE A 853 7.22 -31.89 -13.31
CA ILE A 853 6.32 -31.54 -12.21
C ILE A 853 5.02 -32.31 -12.43
N CYS A 854 4.58 -33.10 -11.45
CA CYS A 854 3.32 -33.84 -11.55
C CYS A 854 2.58 -33.98 -10.22
N PHE A 855 1.29 -34.27 -10.31
CA PHE A 855 0.49 -34.77 -9.19
C PHE A 855 0.35 -36.28 -9.31
N PRO A 856 0.98 -37.09 -8.43
CA PRO A 856 0.96 -38.54 -8.55
C PRO A 856 -0.46 -39.09 -8.53
N LYS A 857 -0.70 -40.14 -9.34
CA LYS A 857 -2.01 -40.80 -9.43
C LYS A 857 -2.48 -41.30 -8.06
N ASN A 858 -3.69 -40.91 -7.66
CA ASN A 858 -4.32 -41.19 -6.36
C ASN A 858 -3.69 -40.52 -5.13
N ALA A 859 -2.86 -39.49 -5.30
CA ALA A 859 -2.28 -38.69 -4.21
C ALA A 859 -2.38 -37.19 -4.51
N ALA A 860 -3.62 -36.68 -4.57
CA ALA A 860 -3.89 -35.29 -4.93
C ALA A 860 -3.31 -34.25 -3.96
N ASN A 861 -2.96 -34.67 -2.74
CA ASN A 861 -2.30 -33.87 -1.70
C ASN A 861 -0.77 -33.75 -1.88
N ILE A 862 -0.18 -34.47 -2.83
CA ILE A 862 1.27 -34.53 -3.05
C ILE A 862 1.64 -33.82 -4.36
N ILE A 863 2.66 -32.96 -4.30
CA ILE A 863 3.37 -32.44 -5.48
C ILE A 863 4.65 -33.25 -5.64
N GLN A 864 4.92 -33.84 -6.81
CA GLN A 864 6.19 -34.48 -7.15
C GLN A 864 6.98 -33.59 -8.11
N ILE A 865 8.25 -33.37 -7.82
CA ILE A 865 9.19 -32.68 -8.71
C ILE A 865 10.43 -33.56 -8.89
N ASN A 866 10.78 -33.85 -10.15
CA ASN A 866 11.97 -34.58 -10.53
C ASN A 866 12.81 -33.71 -11.46
N SER A 867 14.04 -33.44 -11.06
CA SER A 867 14.92 -32.52 -11.78
C SER A 867 16.23 -33.20 -12.10
N SER A 868 16.75 -32.98 -13.31
CA SER A 868 17.98 -33.63 -13.76
C SER A 868 18.83 -32.74 -14.67
N ILE A 869 20.15 -32.95 -14.62
CA ILE A 869 21.10 -32.36 -15.57
C ILE A 869 21.64 -33.48 -16.45
N ILE A 870 21.40 -33.36 -17.76
CA ILE A 870 21.68 -34.40 -18.77
C ILE A 870 22.65 -33.84 -19.82
N ALA A 871 23.59 -34.66 -20.23
CA ALA A 871 24.49 -34.37 -21.36
C ALA A 871 23.87 -34.83 -22.68
N ARG A 872 23.74 -33.91 -23.67
CA ARG A 872 23.24 -34.24 -25.03
C ARG A 872 24.29 -34.08 -26.13
N ASN A 873 25.07 -33.01 -26.09
CA ASN A 873 26.00 -32.65 -27.17
C ASN A 873 27.36 -32.21 -26.62
N VAL A 874 27.95 -33.03 -25.75
CA VAL A 874 29.27 -32.72 -25.17
C VAL A 874 30.35 -32.96 -26.23
N GLY A 875 31.23 -31.98 -26.45
CA GLY A 875 32.18 -31.99 -27.57
C GLY A 875 33.12 -33.20 -27.61
N ALA A 876 33.45 -33.68 -28.82
CA ALA A 876 34.20 -34.92 -29.06
C ALA A 876 35.59 -35.02 -28.37
N GLY A 877 36.17 -33.89 -27.94
CA GLY A 877 37.45 -33.83 -27.21
C GLY A 877 37.37 -34.06 -25.69
N SER A 878 36.16 -34.24 -25.13
CA SER A 878 35.90 -34.34 -23.68
C SER A 878 35.83 -35.78 -23.13
N GLY A 879 35.93 -36.80 -23.98
CA GLY A 879 35.73 -38.20 -23.57
C GLY A 879 34.28 -38.55 -23.18
N GLY A 880 33.30 -37.71 -23.53
CA GLY A 880 31.88 -37.94 -23.25
C GLY A 880 31.39 -37.43 -21.88
N PHE A 881 32.23 -36.68 -21.16
CA PHE A 881 31.91 -36.09 -19.85
C PHE A 881 31.86 -34.57 -19.92
N SER A 882 30.88 -33.98 -19.23
CA SER A 882 30.68 -32.53 -19.17
C SER A 882 31.71 -31.80 -18.30
N ARG A 883 31.55 -30.47 -18.22
CA ARG A 883 32.10 -29.67 -17.11
C ARG A 883 31.55 -30.16 -15.77
N LEU A 884 32.23 -29.82 -14.67
CA LEU A 884 31.72 -30.02 -13.32
C LEU A 884 30.39 -29.27 -13.16
N VAL A 885 29.36 -29.96 -12.67
CA VAL A 885 28.03 -29.40 -12.40
C VAL A 885 27.52 -29.90 -11.04
N CYS A 886 26.56 -29.16 -10.47
CA CYS A 886 25.84 -29.52 -9.25
C CYS A 886 24.39 -29.11 -9.46
N LEU A 887 23.44 -30.03 -9.29
CA LEU A 887 22.02 -29.68 -9.31
C LEU A 887 21.64 -29.13 -7.94
N ARG A 888 21.22 -27.88 -7.90
CA ARG A 888 20.79 -27.19 -6.69
C ARG A 888 19.32 -26.81 -6.82
N ILE A 889 18.47 -27.41 -5.98
CA ILE A 889 17.07 -27.03 -5.83
C ILE A 889 16.96 -25.95 -4.77
N HIS A 890 16.35 -24.82 -5.11
CA HIS A 890 16.28 -23.62 -4.28
C HIS A 890 14.83 -23.11 -4.19
N PRO A 891 14.00 -23.70 -3.32
CA PRO A 891 12.67 -23.22 -3.04
C PRO A 891 12.71 -22.13 -1.97
N THR A 892 12.04 -21.01 -2.22
CA THR A 892 11.82 -19.94 -1.24
C THR A 892 10.38 -19.99 -0.74
N PHE A 893 10.16 -20.37 0.52
CA PHE A 893 8.82 -20.41 1.12
C PHE A 893 8.51 -19.13 1.90
N ASN A 894 7.26 -18.69 1.89
CA ASN A 894 6.80 -17.57 2.73
C ASN A 894 6.42 -18.05 4.12
N LEU A 895 6.70 -17.21 5.12
CA LEU A 895 6.37 -17.41 6.51
C LEU A 895 5.23 -16.46 6.90
N LEU A 896 4.07 -17.02 7.23
CA LEU A 896 2.93 -16.25 7.73
C LEU A 896 3.14 -15.80 9.18
N HIS A 897 3.80 -16.64 9.98
CA HIS A 897 4.14 -16.35 11.38
C HIS A 897 5.62 -16.65 11.60
N PRO A 898 6.54 -15.77 11.14
CA PRO A 898 7.98 -16.04 11.19
C PRO A 898 8.48 -16.39 12.59
N SER A 899 8.01 -15.71 13.63
CA SER A 899 8.39 -15.96 15.03
C SER A 899 7.91 -17.32 15.58
N GLU A 900 6.93 -17.93 14.93
CA GLU A 900 6.28 -19.19 15.33
C GLU A 900 6.52 -20.30 14.30
N SER A 901 7.46 -20.09 13.39
CA SER A 901 7.89 -21.06 12.39
C SER A 901 9.26 -21.63 12.69
N PHE A 902 9.49 -22.89 12.34
CA PHE A 902 10.79 -23.55 12.45
C PHE A 902 10.89 -24.73 11.49
N VAL A 903 12.11 -25.17 11.20
CA VAL A 903 12.36 -26.36 10.38
C VAL A 903 12.72 -27.53 11.29
N SER A 904 12.05 -28.66 11.15
CA SER A 904 12.30 -29.86 11.96
C SER A 904 12.65 -31.08 11.11
N PHE A 905 13.64 -31.86 11.52
CA PHE A 905 14.00 -33.13 10.87
C PHE A 905 14.83 -34.06 11.76
N THR A 906 14.93 -35.32 11.35
CA THR A 906 15.89 -36.30 11.90
C THR A 906 16.97 -36.55 10.86
N SER A 907 18.23 -36.43 11.23
CA SER A 907 19.36 -36.69 10.32
C SER A 907 19.69 -38.18 10.21
N ILE A 908 20.49 -38.56 9.21
CA ILE A 908 20.89 -39.96 8.95
C ILE A 908 21.50 -40.66 10.18
N ASN A 909 22.25 -39.93 11.02
CA ASN A 909 22.82 -40.48 12.27
C ASN A 909 21.79 -40.64 13.42
N GLY A 910 20.52 -40.29 13.21
CA GLY A 910 19.44 -40.34 14.19
C GLY A 910 19.29 -39.11 15.09
N SER A 911 20.07 -38.04 14.90
CA SER A 911 19.90 -36.80 15.69
C SER A 911 18.69 -35.98 15.21
N MET A 912 17.93 -35.45 16.16
CA MET A 912 16.79 -34.56 15.89
C MET A 912 17.24 -33.10 15.89
N HIS A 913 16.75 -32.34 14.92
CA HIS A 913 17.05 -30.92 14.75
C HIS A 913 15.76 -30.11 14.71
N GLU A 914 15.74 -29.00 15.44
CA GLU A 914 14.77 -27.92 15.30
C GLU A 914 15.56 -26.65 15.01
N VAL A 915 15.44 -26.17 13.79
CA VAL A 915 16.15 -25.01 13.27
C VAL A 915 15.17 -23.84 13.30
N PHE A 916 15.41 -22.91 14.22
CA PHE A 916 14.59 -21.70 14.35
C PHE A 916 15.14 -20.57 13.48
N PRO A 917 14.33 -19.52 13.23
CA PRO A 917 14.77 -18.35 12.47
C PRO A 917 15.80 -17.47 13.17
N ASP A 918 16.40 -17.90 14.28
CA ASP A 918 17.35 -17.13 15.07
C ASP A 918 18.81 -17.23 14.59
N GLY A 919 19.09 -18.10 13.62
CA GLY A 919 20.45 -18.49 13.28
C GLY A 919 20.76 -18.58 11.80
N GLY A 920 20.82 -17.44 11.09
CA GLY A 920 21.50 -17.27 9.79
C GLY A 920 21.38 -18.43 8.79
N GLU A 921 22.42 -18.65 7.99
CA GLU A 921 22.53 -19.80 7.09
C GLU A 921 23.06 -21.03 7.85
N GLN A 922 22.38 -22.17 7.70
CA GLN A 922 22.79 -23.45 8.29
C GLN A 922 22.95 -24.50 7.20
N ILE A 923 24.12 -25.14 7.19
CA ILE A 923 24.49 -26.15 6.21
C ILE A 923 24.60 -27.52 6.88
N PHE A 924 23.95 -28.52 6.29
CA PHE A 924 23.99 -29.91 6.71
C PHE A 924 24.65 -30.77 5.62
N GLU A 925 25.66 -31.55 5.98
CA GLU A 925 26.44 -32.43 5.09
C GLU A 925 26.74 -33.77 5.76
N GLY A 926 27.09 -34.78 4.96
CA GLY A 926 27.45 -36.11 5.45
C GLY A 926 26.31 -36.76 6.25
N HIS A 927 26.58 -37.29 7.44
CA HIS A 927 25.56 -37.95 8.27
C HIS A 927 24.60 -36.99 9.01
N LEU A 928 24.77 -35.67 8.82
CA LEU A 928 23.90 -34.64 9.41
C LEU A 928 22.78 -34.19 8.47
N ILE A 929 22.78 -34.60 7.19
CA ILE A 929 21.65 -34.31 6.29
C ILE A 929 20.37 -34.99 6.80
N PRO A 930 19.18 -34.40 6.54
CA PRO A 930 17.90 -35.04 6.85
C PRO A 930 17.81 -36.44 6.22
N ASP A 931 17.25 -37.40 6.95
CA ASP A 931 17.04 -38.78 6.49
C ASP A 931 15.84 -38.87 5.52
N GLY A 932 15.98 -38.20 4.38
CA GLY A 932 14.97 -38.14 3.32
C GLY A 932 13.72 -37.31 3.62
N GLU A 933 13.63 -36.65 4.79
CA GLU A 933 12.48 -35.81 5.16
C GLU A 933 12.87 -34.63 6.06
N TRP A 934 12.34 -33.44 5.76
CA TRP A 934 12.31 -32.29 6.66
C TRP A 934 10.98 -31.53 6.55
N LYS A 935 10.63 -30.77 7.59
CA LYS A 935 9.32 -30.09 7.71
C LYS A 935 9.51 -28.62 8.04
N LEU A 936 8.87 -27.74 7.29
CA LEU A 936 8.64 -26.37 7.70
C LEU A 936 7.35 -26.30 8.51
N VAL A 937 7.45 -26.00 9.79
CA VAL A 937 6.36 -26.01 10.77
C VAL A 937 5.90 -24.58 11.02
N ASP A 938 4.59 -24.32 11.02
CA ASP A 938 3.98 -23.07 11.49
C ASP A 938 3.02 -23.39 12.64
N LYS A 939 3.41 -23.02 13.87
CA LYS A 939 2.66 -23.35 15.09
C LYS A 939 1.31 -22.63 15.15
N CYS A 940 1.24 -21.39 14.68
CA CYS A 940 0.00 -20.60 14.69
C CYS A 940 -1.06 -21.19 13.75
N LEU A 941 -0.63 -21.77 12.62
CA LEU A 941 -1.54 -22.45 11.70
C LEU A 941 -1.90 -23.87 12.14
N GLY A 942 -1.09 -24.49 13.00
CA GLY A 942 -1.19 -25.93 13.27
C GLY A 942 -0.93 -26.75 12.01
N LEU A 943 -0.01 -26.29 11.15
CA LEU A 943 0.33 -26.94 9.87
C LEU A 943 1.84 -27.12 9.72
N ALA A 944 2.24 -28.12 8.93
CA ALA A 944 3.61 -28.26 8.45
C ALA A 944 3.65 -28.60 6.95
N LEU A 945 4.54 -27.94 6.22
CA LEU A 945 4.92 -28.29 4.86
C LEU A 945 6.07 -29.30 4.91
N VAL A 946 5.77 -30.54 4.57
CA VAL A 946 6.72 -31.65 4.56
C VAL A 946 7.36 -31.74 3.18
N ASN A 947 8.69 -31.79 3.15
CA ASN A 947 9.44 -32.13 1.94
C ASN A 947 10.15 -33.47 2.12
N ARG A 948 9.84 -34.43 1.24
CA ARG A 948 10.46 -35.77 1.21
C ARG A 948 11.30 -35.91 -0.03
N PHE A 949 12.52 -36.39 0.07
CA PHE A 949 13.46 -36.47 -1.05
C PHE A 949 14.27 -37.76 -1.02
N ASN A 950 14.80 -38.16 -2.18
CA ASN A 950 15.70 -39.30 -2.25
C ASN A 950 17.07 -38.93 -1.63
N VAL A 951 17.36 -39.50 -0.46
CA VAL A 951 18.60 -39.20 0.29
C VAL A 951 19.88 -39.57 -0.48
N THR A 952 19.82 -40.53 -1.43
CA THR A 952 21.01 -40.91 -2.22
C THR A 952 21.35 -39.90 -3.31
N GLU A 953 20.43 -38.99 -3.63
CA GLU A 953 20.58 -37.96 -4.67
C GLU A 953 21.08 -36.62 -4.10
N VAL A 954 21.08 -36.47 -2.78
CA VAL A 954 21.38 -35.23 -2.07
C VAL A 954 22.66 -35.39 -1.25
N SER A 955 23.64 -34.51 -1.49
CA SER A 955 24.91 -34.46 -0.76
C SER A 955 24.93 -33.41 0.35
N LYS A 956 24.10 -32.37 0.20
CA LYS A 956 24.05 -31.21 1.09
C LYS A 956 22.63 -30.65 1.16
N CYS A 957 22.20 -30.26 2.36
CA CYS A 957 20.98 -29.51 2.61
C CYS A 957 21.32 -28.16 3.25
N LEU A 958 20.58 -27.12 2.91
CA LEU A 958 20.81 -25.78 3.45
C LEU A 958 19.47 -25.17 3.89
N VAL A 959 19.46 -24.63 5.11
CA VAL A 959 18.36 -23.81 5.64
C VAL A 959 18.87 -22.39 5.74
N HIS A 960 18.24 -21.47 5.01
CA HIS A 960 18.55 -20.06 5.08
C HIS A 960 17.29 -19.28 5.36
N TRP A 961 17.26 -18.63 6.52
CA TRP A 961 16.16 -17.76 6.92
C TRP A 961 16.41 -16.36 6.39
N ASP A 962 15.41 -15.83 5.71
CA ASP A 962 15.40 -14.47 5.24
C ASP A 962 14.08 -13.80 5.66
N PHE A 963 13.89 -12.57 5.25
CA PHE A 963 12.77 -11.69 5.53
C PHE A 963 11.38 -12.29 5.29
N GLY A 964 10.80 -12.89 6.33
CA GLY A 964 9.49 -13.54 6.22
C GLY A 964 9.51 -14.72 5.24
N THR A 965 10.69 -15.27 4.94
CA THR A 965 10.87 -16.38 4.02
C THR A 965 11.91 -17.37 4.54
N VAL A 966 11.90 -18.58 4.00
CA VAL A 966 12.93 -19.58 4.27
C VAL A 966 13.29 -20.33 2.99
N ASN A 967 14.59 -20.46 2.74
CA ASN A 967 15.13 -21.29 1.70
C ASN A 967 15.49 -22.67 2.26
N LEU A 968 14.95 -23.71 1.63
CA LEU A 968 15.17 -25.10 1.99
C LEU A 968 15.82 -25.83 0.81
N GLU A 969 17.14 -25.70 0.68
CA GLU A 969 17.85 -26.15 -0.51
C GLU A 969 18.28 -27.61 -0.43
N LEU A 970 18.20 -28.30 -1.57
CA LEU A 970 18.75 -29.64 -1.78
C LEU A 970 19.82 -29.57 -2.87
N TRP A 971 21.02 -30.10 -2.57
CA TRP A 971 22.16 -30.04 -3.47
C TRP A 971 22.65 -31.45 -3.79
N SER A 972 22.83 -31.74 -5.06
CA SER A 972 23.50 -32.97 -5.50
C SER A 972 24.99 -32.92 -5.17
N GLU A 973 25.68 -34.05 -5.30
CA GLU A 973 27.15 -34.01 -5.40
C GLU A 973 27.59 -33.16 -6.60
N SER A 974 28.81 -32.62 -6.54
CA SER A 974 29.41 -31.90 -7.66
C SER A 974 30.27 -32.87 -8.48
N ARG A 975 29.86 -33.18 -9.71
CA ARG A 975 30.60 -34.07 -10.62
C ARG A 975 30.32 -33.78 -12.09
N PRO A 976 31.16 -34.27 -13.02
CA PRO A 976 30.81 -34.33 -14.44
C PRO A 976 29.62 -35.26 -14.70
N VAL A 977 28.82 -34.94 -15.72
CA VAL A 977 27.73 -35.80 -16.20
C VAL A 977 28.01 -36.32 -17.61
N SER A 978 27.48 -37.49 -17.92
CA SER A 978 27.43 -38.06 -19.27
C SER A 978 25.99 -38.46 -19.60
N GLU A 979 25.71 -38.80 -20.86
CA GLU A 979 24.38 -39.26 -21.29
C GLU A 979 23.90 -40.48 -20.46
N GLN A 980 24.83 -41.30 -19.98
CA GLN A 980 24.56 -42.51 -19.20
C GLN A 980 24.60 -42.27 -17.68
N SER A 981 24.99 -41.08 -17.22
CA SER A 981 25.15 -40.75 -15.81
C SER A 981 24.66 -39.34 -15.47
N PRO A 982 23.36 -39.05 -15.65
CA PRO A 982 22.79 -37.75 -15.28
C PRO A 982 22.92 -37.52 -13.77
N ILE A 983 22.87 -36.25 -13.36
CA ILE A 983 22.58 -35.88 -11.97
C ILE A 983 21.08 -35.71 -11.87
N GLN A 984 20.47 -36.22 -10.80
CA GLN A 984 19.04 -36.09 -10.55
C GLN A 984 18.80 -35.79 -9.07
N ILE A 985 17.75 -35.01 -8.79
CA ILE A 985 17.13 -34.89 -7.47
C ILE A 985 15.63 -35.03 -7.62
N SER A 986 15.04 -35.92 -6.83
CA SER A 986 13.63 -36.28 -6.81
C SER A 986 13.06 -35.99 -5.43
N HIS A 987 12.00 -35.18 -5.36
CA HIS A 987 11.37 -34.84 -4.09
C HIS A 987 9.87 -34.56 -4.20
N GLN A 988 9.21 -34.49 -3.04
CA GLN A 988 7.77 -34.32 -2.90
C GLN A 988 7.42 -33.29 -1.84
N TYR A 989 6.30 -32.59 -2.02
CA TYR A 989 5.70 -31.72 -1.00
C TYR A 989 4.32 -32.20 -0.59
N GLU A 990 4.04 -32.14 0.70
CA GLU A 990 2.73 -32.44 1.31
C GLU A 990 2.48 -31.46 2.48
N VAL A 991 1.23 -31.03 2.69
CA VAL A 991 0.85 -30.27 3.89
C VAL A 991 0.13 -31.19 4.87
N ILE A 992 0.62 -31.25 6.11
CA ILE A 992 0.02 -32.02 7.19
C ILE A 992 -0.45 -31.11 8.33
N ARG A 993 -1.44 -31.57 9.10
CA ARG A 993 -1.78 -30.95 10.39
C ARG A 993 -0.83 -31.44 11.48
N ILE A 994 -0.41 -30.53 12.34
CA ILE A 994 0.35 -30.84 13.55
C ILE A 994 -0.56 -30.65 14.77
N PRO A 995 -0.37 -31.48 15.81
CA PRO A 995 -1.22 -31.48 17.01
C PRO A 995 -1.10 -30.22 17.84
#